data_AF-A0A6J0E840-F1
#
_entry.id   AF-A0A6J0E840-F1
#
_cell.length_a   1.000
_cell.length_b   1.000
_cell.length_c   1.000
_cell.angle_alpha   90.00
_cell.angle_beta   90.00
_cell.angle_gamma   90.00
#
_symmetry.space_group_name_H-M   'P 1'
#
loop_
_entity.id
_entity.type
_entity.pdbx_description
1 polymer ?
#
loop_
_entity_poly.entity_id
_entity_poly.type
_entity_poly.pdbx_seq_one_letter_code
_entity_poly.pdbx_strand_id
1 'polypeptide(L)'
;MLPPCSERELSELLARKEEEWRALQAHRAQLQEEALRNTQKHLEETQGKLQRLQEDFVYNLQVLEERDRELERYDVEFTQARRREEARQAEASELKIEVAKLKQALSREARRVEELQHQHQLMLQEHHLELERVHSDKKSEIDRQQEQYEDLKWKLERKLRELDGELALQRQELLLEFESEMQRREHEFQLRADDMSSVVLTHELKVKLLNKELQALREAGAQAAESLQKAEAEHMELERKLQGHTLELQGLEAMKDARIKDLEEKLHSLQLARKRAEETFRRKYEELDRQAREKDMVLAAVKGAHAEQLQALEARVLELQAHRETLEGQLRRAEWTRADDVKEKNALIDKLREDAAALKAAWDAQITQMSKEAVSKDLQVQMLQKEEVKLKAQVAKFQKDIDRYKQQLSLAVEREQSLERDQVQLGLDWQRRCDDIERDQIQRSETLIQGLTKARDQVAAKLQETEKALCKQETLLKAVSLERDQAMETLRTHGLLPGQEAQVPPQQHEGETKKGFPSSEIQRLQEQNAGLRNAVAQMRKEMEMLSGHLPSAQPEECSDASPDPKAGGDSAPPGYVLALEAEMQNLKHKLQALEEQRQGIEEPVKTSLPTADPHPGAHGSAEATGAALTGQASIALALRKLGDRVHLLNLLVTQLKKKLRQKPLESVTVLQELPSEVDQVHLEVLELQKQVAELRKHLKTAHPQGEPSYREQLRREGLTDWRLTVTEDQTELPSLLQEGAQLPQTTSVPHLQRKLKDAARKILSLSQEREQLLEMGNRLRAELGRPEGIKPRALCMPVKHPTTELHPQPC
;
A
#
# COMPACT_ATOMS: atom_id res chain seq x y z
N MET A 1 38.55 178.90 -70.67
CA MET A 1 37.42 178.75 -71.61
C MET A 1 36.71 177.45 -71.27
N LEU A 2 35.37 177.47 -71.19
CA LEU A 2 34.56 176.24 -71.24
C LEU A 2 34.54 175.70 -72.68
N PRO A 3 34.13 174.44 -72.90
CA PRO A 3 32.70 174.18 -73.15
C PRO A 3 31.99 173.45 -71.98
N PRO A 4 30.68 173.72 -71.77
CA PRO A 4 29.92 173.04 -70.72
C PRO A 4 29.40 171.69 -71.23
N CYS A 5 30.03 170.58 -70.82
CA CYS A 5 29.38 169.26 -70.89
C CYS A 5 28.28 169.19 -69.81
N SER A 6 27.18 168.50 -70.13
CA SER A 6 25.93 168.67 -69.39
C SER A 6 25.72 167.63 -68.28
N GLU A 7 25.01 168.04 -67.23
CA GLU A 7 24.60 167.15 -66.11
C GLU A 7 23.82 165.91 -66.58
N ARG A 8 23.21 165.97 -67.78
CA ARG A 8 22.45 164.88 -68.39
C ARG A 8 23.31 163.64 -68.65
N GLU A 9 24.49 163.80 -69.24
CA GLU A 9 25.39 162.68 -69.57
C GLU A 9 25.86 161.98 -68.29
N LEU A 10 26.10 162.74 -67.22
CA LEU A 10 26.40 162.21 -65.90
C LEU A 10 25.20 161.45 -65.31
N SER A 11 23.98 161.99 -65.46
CA SER A 11 22.75 161.36 -64.97
C SER A 11 22.39 160.07 -65.71
N GLU A 12 22.69 159.95 -67.01
CA GLU A 12 22.52 158.70 -67.76
C GLU A 12 23.52 157.62 -67.32
N LEU A 13 24.77 158.00 -67.06
CA LEU A 13 25.76 157.06 -66.52
C LEU A 13 25.41 156.63 -65.09
N LEU A 14 24.88 157.53 -64.27
CA LEU A 14 24.33 157.20 -62.95
C LEU A 14 23.15 156.24 -63.07
N ALA A 15 22.16 156.54 -63.92
CA ALA A 15 20.99 155.66 -64.13
C ALA A 15 21.40 154.25 -64.60
N ARG A 16 22.36 154.13 -65.53
CA ARG A 16 22.89 152.83 -65.97
C ARG A 16 23.67 152.11 -64.86
N LYS A 17 24.43 152.84 -64.02
CA LYS A 17 25.13 152.24 -62.87
C LYS A 17 24.20 151.86 -61.73
N GLU A 18 23.09 152.58 -61.54
CA GLU A 18 22.00 152.15 -60.68
C GLU A 18 21.27 150.93 -61.24
N GLU A 19 21.07 150.82 -62.57
CA GLU A 19 20.50 149.63 -63.21
C GLU A 19 21.41 148.41 -63.07
N GLU A 20 22.70 148.55 -63.33
CA GLU A 20 23.71 147.51 -63.06
C GLU A 20 23.73 147.14 -61.57
N TRP A 21 23.67 148.13 -60.66
CA TRP A 21 23.65 147.88 -59.21
C TRP A 21 22.35 147.19 -58.77
N ARG A 22 21.18 147.61 -59.28
CA ARG A 22 19.87 146.97 -59.05
C ARG A 22 19.84 145.55 -59.62
N ALA A 23 20.42 145.30 -60.79
CA ALA A 23 20.53 143.98 -61.39
C ALA A 23 21.48 143.07 -60.60
N LEU A 24 22.64 143.58 -60.16
CA LEU A 24 23.57 142.86 -59.27
C LEU A 24 22.96 142.61 -57.89
N GLN A 25 22.13 143.52 -57.37
CA GLN A 25 21.38 143.35 -56.13
C GLN A 25 20.29 142.29 -56.28
N ALA A 26 19.54 142.29 -57.39
CA ALA A 26 18.55 141.26 -57.70
C ALA A 26 19.19 139.88 -57.90
N HIS A 27 20.32 139.79 -58.61
CA HIS A 27 21.07 138.54 -58.78
C HIS A 27 21.66 138.05 -57.44
N ARG A 28 22.15 138.95 -56.58
CA ARG A 28 22.55 138.60 -55.20
C ARG A 28 21.38 138.10 -54.37
N ALA A 29 20.20 138.73 -54.49
CA ALA A 29 18.98 138.28 -53.81
C ALA A 29 18.53 136.89 -54.33
N GLN A 30 18.57 136.65 -55.64
CA GLN A 30 18.26 135.35 -56.24
C GLN A 30 19.22 134.25 -55.75
N LEU A 31 20.54 134.48 -55.76
CA LEU A 31 21.52 133.55 -55.20
C LEU A 31 21.33 133.32 -53.70
N GLN A 32 20.90 134.34 -52.94
CA GLN A 32 20.56 134.21 -51.52
C GLN A 32 19.26 133.42 -51.32
N GLU A 33 18.23 133.63 -52.14
CA GLU A 33 17.00 132.82 -52.13
C GLU A 33 17.27 131.36 -52.50
N GLU A 34 18.10 131.08 -53.50
CA GLU A 34 18.49 129.73 -53.88
C GLU A 34 19.33 129.05 -52.81
N ALA A 35 20.28 129.76 -52.20
CA ALA A 35 21.02 129.28 -51.04
C ALA A 35 20.09 128.98 -49.85
N LEU A 36 19.11 129.84 -49.57
CA LEU A 36 18.10 129.64 -48.53
C LEU A 36 17.17 128.45 -48.84
N ARG A 37 16.72 128.29 -50.08
CA ARG A 37 15.92 127.14 -50.52
C ARG A 37 16.70 125.82 -50.41
N ASN A 38 18.00 125.85 -50.68
CA ASN A 38 18.85 124.66 -50.58
C ASN A 38 19.19 124.33 -49.12
N THR A 39 19.43 125.32 -48.25
CA THR A 39 19.58 125.06 -46.80
C THR A 39 18.26 124.63 -46.15
N GLN A 40 17.11 125.15 -46.60
CA GLN A 40 15.79 124.67 -46.20
C GLN A 40 15.59 123.19 -46.58
N LYS A 41 15.85 122.81 -47.84
CA LYS A 41 15.79 121.40 -48.27
C LYS A 41 16.72 120.50 -47.46
N HIS A 42 17.96 120.89 -47.22
CA HIS A 42 18.88 120.09 -46.40
C HIS A 42 18.47 120.03 -44.92
N LEU A 43 17.78 121.06 -44.40
CA LEU A 43 17.19 121.06 -43.08
C LEU A 43 15.97 120.13 -43.00
N GLU A 44 15.10 120.12 -44.01
CA GLU A 44 13.99 119.16 -44.16
C GLU A 44 14.50 117.72 -44.31
N GLU A 45 15.53 117.49 -45.14
CA GLU A 45 16.19 116.20 -45.31
C GLU A 45 16.82 115.69 -44.01
N THR A 46 17.45 116.57 -43.23
CA THR A 46 18.08 116.18 -41.94
C THR A 46 17.04 115.99 -40.83
N GLN A 47 15.96 116.76 -40.83
CA GLN A 47 14.80 116.51 -39.96
C GLN A 47 14.13 115.17 -40.30
N GLY A 48 13.91 114.84 -41.58
CA GLY A 48 13.36 113.55 -41.99
C GLY A 48 14.28 112.36 -41.68
N LYS A 49 15.60 112.54 -41.78
CA LYS A 49 16.59 111.54 -41.31
C LYS A 49 16.55 111.38 -39.78
N LEU A 50 16.40 112.47 -39.04
CA LEU A 50 16.29 112.46 -37.58
C LEU A 50 14.98 111.81 -37.11
N GLN A 51 13.86 112.07 -37.78
CA GLN A 51 12.55 111.45 -37.50
C GLN A 51 12.61 109.94 -37.69
N ARG A 52 13.14 109.45 -38.82
CA ARG A 52 13.34 108.01 -39.06
C ARG A 52 14.25 107.39 -38.00
N LEU A 53 15.35 108.05 -37.65
CA LEU A 53 16.24 107.57 -36.59
C LEU A 53 15.54 107.55 -35.21
N GLN A 54 14.62 108.46 -34.93
CA GLN A 54 13.78 108.44 -33.71
C GLN A 54 12.76 107.29 -33.74
N GLU A 55 12.12 107.04 -34.89
CA GLU A 55 11.23 105.89 -35.11
C GLU A 55 11.99 104.57 -34.93
N ASP A 56 13.17 104.44 -35.54
CA ASP A 56 14.09 103.31 -35.38
C ASP A 56 14.50 103.13 -33.91
N PHE A 57 14.83 104.21 -33.19
CA PHE A 57 15.17 104.12 -31.76
C PHE A 57 13.99 103.66 -30.90
N VAL A 58 12.77 104.14 -31.16
CA VAL A 58 11.56 103.72 -30.45
C VAL A 58 11.24 102.24 -30.73
N TYR A 59 11.34 101.82 -31.99
CA TYR A 59 11.16 100.41 -32.38
C TYR A 59 12.19 99.49 -31.71
N ASN A 60 13.48 99.86 -31.75
CA ASN A 60 14.53 99.10 -31.06
C ASN A 60 14.29 99.02 -29.54
N LEU A 61 13.76 100.08 -28.92
CA LEU A 61 13.40 100.07 -27.50
C LEU A 61 12.24 99.11 -27.21
N GLN A 62 11.21 99.08 -28.07
CA GLN A 62 10.09 98.13 -27.95
C GLN A 62 10.55 96.68 -28.09
N VAL A 63 11.42 96.37 -29.07
CA VAL A 63 11.99 95.03 -29.25
C VAL A 63 12.85 94.60 -28.05
N LEU A 64 13.54 95.54 -27.40
CA LEU A 64 14.24 95.27 -26.13
C LEU A 64 13.26 94.99 -24.99
N GLU A 65 12.20 95.79 -24.81
CA GLU A 65 11.17 95.50 -23.79
C GLU A 65 10.47 94.15 -24.01
N GLU A 66 10.19 93.76 -25.26
CA GLU A 66 9.62 92.46 -25.59
C GLU A 66 10.59 91.32 -25.25
N ARG A 67 11.88 91.48 -25.60
CA ARG A 67 12.93 90.53 -25.24
C ARG A 67 13.11 90.39 -23.72
N ASP A 68 13.07 91.50 -22.98
CA ASP A 68 13.20 91.49 -21.52
C ASP A 68 12.00 90.76 -20.89
N ARG A 69 10.77 91.00 -21.38
CA ARG A 69 9.56 90.25 -20.98
C ARG A 69 9.63 88.76 -21.34
N GLU A 70 10.31 88.38 -22.42
CA GLU A 70 10.58 86.98 -22.74
C GLU A 70 11.61 86.36 -21.79
N LEU A 71 12.70 87.07 -21.47
CA LEU A 71 13.69 86.64 -20.50
C LEU A 71 13.07 86.45 -19.11
N GLU A 72 12.22 87.37 -18.65
CA GLU A 72 11.44 87.23 -17.41
C GLU A 72 10.58 85.96 -17.39
N ARG A 73 9.93 85.61 -18.52
CA ARG A 73 9.17 84.36 -18.64
C ARG A 73 10.08 83.14 -18.53
N TYR A 74 11.20 83.13 -19.24
CA TYR A 74 12.17 82.03 -19.19
C TYR A 74 12.79 81.87 -17.79
N ASP A 75 13.06 82.96 -17.06
CA ASP A 75 13.54 82.90 -15.67
C ASP A 75 12.46 82.34 -14.72
N VAL A 76 11.19 82.71 -14.91
CA VAL A 76 10.05 82.13 -14.17
C VAL A 76 9.87 80.64 -14.50
N GLU A 77 9.97 80.23 -15.76
CA GLU A 77 9.89 78.83 -16.17
C GLU A 77 11.08 78.02 -15.66
N PHE A 78 12.30 78.56 -15.75
CA PHE A 78 13.53 77.94 -15.26
C PHE A 78 13.51 77.77 -13.74
N THR A 79 13.10 78.80 -12.99
CA THR A 79 12.97 78.69 -11.52
C THR A 79 11.85 77.72 -11.11
N GLN A 80 10.75 77.63 -11.87
CA GLN A 80 9.74 76.58 -11.65
C GLN A 80 10.28 75.17 -11.96
N ALA A 81 10.97 74.99 -13.08
CA ALA A 81 11.56 73.70 -13.48
C ALA A 81 12.59 73.23 -12.45
N ARG A 82 13.45 74.15 -12.00
CA ARG A 82 14.42 73.94 -10.93
C ARG A 82 13.74 73.52 -9.61
N ARG A 83 12.68 74.20 -9.17
CA ARG A 83 11.92 73.80 -7.96
C ARG A 83 11.30 72.41 -8.08
N ARG A 84 10.78 72.04 -9.26
CA ARG A 84 10.24 70.69 -9.53
C ARG A 84 11.34 69.62 -9.46
N GLU A 85 12.53 69.95 -9.92
CA GLU A 85 13.69 69.06 -9.87
C GLU A 85 14.28 68.94 -8.45
N GLU A 86 14.40 70.06 -7.71
CA GLU A 86 14.78 70.08 -6.30
C GLU A 86 13.78 69.27 -5.43
N ALA A 87 12.48 69.34 -5.73
CA ALA A 87 11.46 68.51 -5.07
C ALA A 87 11.63 67.01 -5.37
N ARG A 88 11.82 66.62 -6.63
CA ARG A 88 12.11 65.21 -7.00
C ARG A 88 13.41 64.70 -6.38
N GLN A 89 14.41 65.56 -6.21
CA GLN A 89 15.66 65.22 -5.55
C GLN A 89 15.46 65.01 -4.05
N ALA A 90 14.56 65.78 -3.41
CA ALA A 90 14.13 65.55 -2.04
C ALA A 90 13.37 64.20 -1.91
N GLU A 91 12.33 63.96 -2.73
CA GLU A 91 11.60 62.68 -2.80
C GLU A 91 12.56 61.49 -3.01
N ALA A 92 13.49 61.61 -3.97
CA ALA A 92 14.51 60.59 -4.22
C ALA A 92 15.54 60.43 -3.10
N SER A 93 15.71 61.44 -2.22
CA SER A 93 16.53 61.33 -1.01
C SER A 93 15.78 60.63 0.13
N GLU A 94 14.49 60.91 0.29
CA GLU A 94 13.61 60.26 1.26
C GLU A 94 13.46 58.78 0.93
N LEU A 95 13.17 58.43 -0.33
CA LEU A 95 13.13 57.04 -0.81
C LEU A 95 14.47 56.31 -0.64
N LYS A 96 15.62 56.98 -0.81
CA LYS A 96 16.94 56.39 -0.50
C LYS A 96 17.09 56.10 1.00
N ILE A 97 16.62 57.00 1.86
CA ILE A 97 16.61 56.82 3.32
C ILE A 97 15.67 55.67 3.72
N GLU A 98 14.50 55.54 3.09
CA GLU A 98 13.58 54.42 3.31
C GLU A 98 14.15 53.09 2.85
N VAL A 99 14.75 53.02 1.66
CA VAL A 99 15.46 51.82 1.19
C VAL A 99 16.61 51.46 2.12
N ALA A 100 17.32 52.44 2.70
CA ALA A 100 18.34 52.19 3.72
C ALA A 100 17.74 51.65 5.05
N LYS A 101 16.66 52.24 5.55
CA LYS A 101 15.91 51.76 6.72
C LYS A 101 15.42 50.32 6.52
N LEU A 102 14.83 50.01 5.36
CA LEU A 102 14.32 48.68 5.01
C LEU A 102 15.45 47.65 4.86
N LYS A 103 16.57 47.99 4.22
CA LYS A 103 17.77 47.13 4.21
C LYS A 103 18.32 46.88 5.61
N GLN A 104 18.28 47.89 6.50
CA GLN A 104 18.67 47.74 7.90
C GLN A 104 17.66 46.91 8.72
N ALA A 105 16.36 46.92 8.38
CA ALA A 105 15.36 46.04 8.98
C ALA A 105 15.56 44.59 8.51
N LEU A 106 15.71 44.37 7.20
CA LEU A 106 15.95 43.06 6.61
C LEU A 106 17.21 42.38 7.18
N SER A 107 18.30 43.13 7.36
CA SER A 107 19.55 42.61 7.96
C SER A 107 19.49 42.43 9.48
N ARG A 108 18.55 43.07 10.19
CA ARG A 108 18.21 42.68 11.58
C ARG A 108 17.42 41.37 11.59
N GLU A 109 16.48 41.20 10.67
CA GLU A 109 15.64 40.01 10.62
C GLU A 109 16.42 38.76 10.18
N ALA A 110 17.34 38.91 9.22
CA ALA A 110 18.29 37.85 8.86
C ALA A 110 19.08 37.35 10.10
N ARG A 111 19.63 38.28 10.89
CA ARG A 111 20.35 37.95 12.14
C ARG A 111 19.46 37.26 13.16
N ARG A 112 18.21 37.70 13.34
CA ARG A 112 17.23 37.02 14.22
C ARG A 112 16.96 35.59 13.76
N VAL A 113 16.87 35.34 12.45
CA VAL A 113 16.72 33.99 11.90
C VAL A 113 17.98 33.16 12.11
N GLU A 114 19.18 33.72 11.93
CA GLU A 114 20.47 33.07 12.24
C GLU A 114 20.59 32.74 13.74
N GLU A 115 20.23 33.68 14.62
CA GLU A 115 20.20 33.52 16.08
C GLU A 115 19.22 32.41 16.52
N LEU A 116 17.99 32.40 15.97
CA LEU A 116 16.99 31.36 16.23
C LEU A 116 17.41 29.99 15.68
N GLN A 117 18.04 29.93 14.50
CA GLN A 117 18.59 28.70 13.95
C GLN A 117 19.72 28.15 14.84
N HIS A 118 20.60 29.02 15.33
CA HIS A 118 21.68 28.61 16.22
C HIS A 118 21.16 28.15 17.59
N GLN A 119 20.17 28.85 18.16
CA GLN A 119 19.45 28.38 19.37
C GLN A 119 18.81 27.01 19.16
N HIS A 120 18.17 26.78 18.01
CA HIS A 120 17.56 25.48 17.70
C HIS A 120 18.61 24.36 17.52
N GLN A 121 19.76 24.67 16.92
CA GLN A 121 20.90 23.75 16.83
C GLN A 121 21.47 23.41 18.23
N LEU A 122 21.59 24.39 19.12
CA LEU A 122 22.05 24.18 20.49
C LEU A 122 21.06 23.32 21.28
N MET A 123 19.75 23.61 21.24
CA MET A 123 18.71 22.77 21.86
C MET A 123 18.76 21.32 21.36
N LEU A 124 18.98 21.11 20.06
CA LEU A 124 19.11 19.77 19.47
C LEU A 124 20.38 19.05 19.96
N GLN A 125 21.49 19.76 20.15
CA GLN A 125 22.73 19.22 20.72
C GLN A 125 22.56 18.89 22.20
N GLU A 126 21.92 19.76 22.99
CA GLU A 126 21.61 19.51 24.40
C GLU A 126 20.73 18.28 24.56
N HIS A 127 19.64 18.16 23.80
CA HIS A 127 18.80 16.96 23.81
C HIS A 127 19.53 15.69 23.31
N HIS A 128 20.50 15.80 22.40
CA HIS A 128 21.34 14.67 22.01
C HIS A 128 22.21 14.20 23.18
N LEU A 129 22.87 15.15 23.88
CA LEU A 129 23.69 14.89 25.06
C LEU A 129 22.87 14.36 26.24
N GLU A 130 21.62 14.80 26.40
CA GLU A 130 20.67 14.24 27.39
C GLU A 130 20.31 12.79 27.06
N LEU A 131 20.01 12.48 25.79
CA LEU A 131 19.76 11.11 25.34
C LEU A 131 21.00 10.23 25.51
N GLU A 132 22.19 10.71 25.16
CA GLU A 132 23.45 9.99 25.39
C GLU A 132 23.68 9.68 26.87
N ARG A 133 23.46 10.64 27.78
CA ARG A 133 23.55 10.42 29.24
C ARG A 133 22.54 9.38 29.70
N VAL A 134 21.27 9.50 29.31
CA VAL A 134 20.23 8.53 29.68
C VAL A 134 20.55 7.12 29.11
N HIS A 135 21.18 7.03 27.95
CA HIS A 135 21.66 5.75 27.41
C HIS A 135 22.89 5.21 28.17
N SER A 136 23.86 6.03 28.55
CA SER A 136 25.01 5.59 29.37
C SER A 136 24.60 5.19 30.78
N ASP A 137 23.66 5.92 31.38
CA ASP A 137 23.15 5.65 32.73
C ASP A 137 22.41 4.31 32.74
N LYS A 138 21.43 4.12 31.83
CA LYS A 138 20.71 2.84 31.65
C LYS A 138 21.64 1.69 31.30
N LYS A 139 22.64 1.91 30.44
CA LYS A 139 23.64 0.89 30.14
C LYS A 139 24.41 0.51 31.39
N SER A 140 24.91 1.48 32.17
CA SER A 140 25.61 1.19 33.42
C SER A 140 24.71 0.54 34.47
N GLU A 141 23.39 0.78 34.45
CA GLU A 141 22.44 0.05 35.30
C GLU A 141 22.31 -1.41 34.86
N ILE A 142 22.16 -1.66 33.56
CA ILE A 142 22.13 -3.01 32.97
C ILE A 142 23.44 -3.75 33.26
N ASP A 143 24.60 -3.10 33.07
CA ASP A 143 25.92 -3.68 33.34
C ASP A 143 26.03 -4.08 34.84
N ARG A 144 25.64 -3.21 35.78
CA ARG A 144 25.60 -3.53 37.22
C ARG A 144 24.60 -4.63 37.58
N GLN A 145 23.46 -4.71 36.88
CA GLN A 145 22.51 -5.80 37.06
C GLN A 145 23.10 -7.13 36.56
N GLN A 146 23.80 -7.12 35.42
CA GLN A 146 24.51 -8.30 34.89
C GLN A 146 25.60 -8.75 35.87
N GLU A 147 26.45 -7.85 36.36
CA GLU A 147 27.42 -8.13 37.42
C GLU A 147 26.75 -8.80 38.62
N GLN A 148 25.64 -8.25 39.14
CA GLN A 148 24.91 -8.84 40.27
C GLN A 148 24.33 -10.23 39.97
N TYR A 149 23.82 -10.48 38.77
CA TYR A 149 23.31 -11.79 38.35
C TYR A 149 24.45 -12.82 38.20
N GLU A 150 25.59 -12.43 37.63
CA GLU A 150 26.76 -13.31 37.52
C GLU A 150 27.37 -13.62 38.89
N ASP A 151 27.42 -12.63 39.78
CA ASP A 151 27.93 -12.75 41.14
C ASP A 151 27.02 -13.66 42.00
N LEU A 152 25.69 -13.55 41.83
CA LEU A 152 24.72 -14.49 42.43
C LEU A 152 24.81 -15.90 41.84
N LYS A 153 24.95 -16.02 40.51
CA LYS A 153 25.14 -17.30 39.82
C LYS A 153 26.40 -18.01 40.32
N TRP A 154 27.53 -17.32 40.39
CA TRP A 154 28.78 -17.85 40.95
C TRP A 154 28.62 -18.33 42.39
N LYS A 155 27.92 -17.58 43.25
CA LYS A 155 27.65 -17.96 44.65
C LYS A 155 26.73 -19.18 44.74
N LEU A 156 25.77 -19.35 43.84
CA LEU A 156 24.89 -20.52 43.77
C LEU A 156 25.62 -21.74 43.22
N GLU A 157 26.35 -21.62 42.12
CA GLU A 157 27.17 -22.72 41.57
C GLU A 157 28.23 -23.19 42.58
N ARG A 158 28.84 -22.26 43.33
CA ARG A 158 29.78 -22.60 44.40
C ARG A 158 29.09 -23.41 45.50
N LYS A 159 27.92 -22.99 45.98
CA LYS A 159 27.14 -23.73 46.99
C LYS A 159 26.70 -25.11 46.50
N LEU A 160 26.37 -25.25 45.20
CA LEU A 160 26.06 -26.56 44.61
C LEU A 160 27.30 -27.46 44.67
N ARG A 161 28.48 -26.98 44.24
CA ARG A 161 29.75 -27.74 44.33
C ARG A 161 30.13 -28.11 45.77
N GLU A 162 29.84 -27.23 46.73
CA GLU A 162 30.07 -27.48 48.16
C GLU A 162 29.12 -28.58 48.69
N LEU A 163 27.82 -28.50 48.38
CA LEU A 163 26.83 -29.53 48.73
C LEU A 163 27.06 -30.88 48.02
N ASP A 164 27.46 -30.87 46.75
CA ASP A 164 27.84 -32.08 46.00
C ASP A 164 29.07 -32.76 46.63
N GLY A 165 30.00 -31.96 47.17
CA GLY A 165 31.15 -32.43 47.96
C GLY A 165 30.73 -33.05 49.30
N GLU A 166 29.85 -32.39 50.05
CA GLU A 166 29.28 -32.93 51.30
C GLU A 166 28.53 -34.25 51.06
N LEU A 167 27.73 -34.33 50.00
CA LEU A 167 27.02 -35.56 49.59
C LEU A 167 27.97 -36.67 49.13
N ALA A 168 29.10 -36.32 48.51
CA ALA A 168 30.13 -37.30 48.14
C ALA A 168 30.85 -37.86 49.39
N LEU A 169 31.16 -37.00 50.37
CA LEU A 169 31.75 -37.40 51.65
C LEU A 169 30.79 -38.31 52.44
N GLN A 170 29.51 -37.93 52.60
CA GLN A 170 28.50 -38.76 53.27
C GLN A 170 28.34 -40.15 52.63
N ARG A 171 28.43 -40.24 51.29
CA ARG A 171 28.42 -41.53 50.59
C ARG A 171 29.67 -42.35 50.87
N GLN A 172 30.84 -41.72 50.92
CA GLN A 172 32.10 -42.39 51.26
C GLN A 172 32.12 -42.87 52.71
N GLU A 173 31.65 -42.05 53.64
CA GLU A 173 31.50 -42.38 55.07
C GLU A 173 30.58 -43.60 55.25
N LEU A 174 29.37 -43.58 54.66
CA LEU A 174 28.45 -44.71 54.71
C LEU A 174 29.02 -46.00 54.09
N LEU A 175 29.77 -45.89 52.98
CA LEU A 175 30.44 -47.05 52.37
C LEU A 175 31.51 -47.62 53.31
N LEU A 176 32.34 -46.78 53.93
CA LEU A 176 33.35 -47.21 54.91
C LEU A 176 32.71 -47.80 56.18
N GLU A 177 31.58 -47.26 56.63
CA GLU A 177 30.80 -47.83 57.73
C GLU A 177 30.29 -49.24 57.37
N PHE A 178 29.66 -49.41 56.21
CA PHE A 178 29.21 -50.72 55.71
C PHE A 178 30.35 -51.71 55.53
N GLU A 179 31.50 -51.30 54.96
CA GLU A 179 32.69 -52.13 54.87
C GLU A 179 33.20 -52.55 56.25
N SER A 180 33.22 -51.63 57.22
CA SER A 180 33.64 -51.95 58.61
C SER A 180 32.67 -52.90 59.32
N GLU A 181 31.35 -52.77 59.09
CA GLU A 181 30.35 -53.71 59.63
C GLU A 181 30.42 -55.07 58.96
N MET A 182 30.62 -55.13 57.64
CA MET A 182 30.82 -56.39 56.91
C MET A 182 32.06 -57.12 57.44
N GLN A 183 33.20 -56.44 57.54
CA GLN A 183 34.44 -57.01 58.09
C GLN A 183 34.27 -57.49 59.54
N ARG A 184 33.57 -56.73 60.40
CA ARG A 184 33.25 -57.17 61.77
C ARG A 184 32.39 -58.43 61.79
N ARG A 185 31.32 -58.47 60.98
CA ARG A 185 30.40 -59.63 60.90
C ARG A 185 31.12 -60.85 60.32
N GLU A 186 31.93 -60.68 59.29
CA GLU A 186 32.77 -61.74 58.71
C GLU A 186 33.75 -62.30 59.74
N HIS A 187 34.41 -61.43 60.52
CA HIS A 187 35.29 -61.86 61.61
C HIS A 187 34.53 -62.56 62.76
N GLU A 188 33.34 -62.09 63.14
CA GLU A 188 32.46 -62.80 64.08
C GLU A 188 32.06 -64.20 63.55
N PHE A 189 31.78 -64.34 62.26
CA PHE A 189 31.46 -65.64 61.66
C PHE A 189 32.67 -66.57 61.58
N GLN A 190 33.87 -66.03 61.31
CA GLN A 190 35.13 -66.78 61.39
C GLN A 190 35.36 -67.30 62.81
N LEU A 191 35.33 -66.43 63.82
CA LEU A 191 35.48 -66.80 65.22
C LEU A 191 34.46 -67.86 65.66
N ARG A 192 33.17 -67.70 65.28
CA ARG A 192 32.13 -68.71 65.56
C ARG A 192 32.38 -70.05 64.87
N ALA A 193 32.99 -70.05 63.68
CA ALA A 193 33.36 -71.27 62.96
C ALA A 193 34.58 -71.97 63.58
N ASP A 194 35.56 -71.21 64.04
CA ASP A 194 36.74 -71.71 64.77
C ASP A 194 36.35 -72.26 66.15
N ASP A 195 35.51 -71.54 66.91
CA ASP A 195 34.90 -71.99 68.16
C ASP A 195 34.16 -73.31 67.95
N MET A 196 33.26 -73.38 66.96
CA MET A 196 32.50 -74.60 66.64
C MET A 196 33.43 -75.75 66.24
N SER A 197 34.50 -75.47 65.49
CA SER A 197 35.51 -76.47 65.12
C SER A 197 36.26 -77.00 66.33
N SER A 198 36.62 -76.13 67.29
CA SER A 198 37.24 -76.54 68.56
C SER A 198 36.29 -77.39 69.42
N VAL A 199 34.99 -77.07 69.43
CA VAL A 199 33.95 -77.84 70.12
C VAL A 199 33.75 -79.21 69.46
N VAL A 200 33.75 -79.30 68.14
CA VAL A 200 33.70 -80.58 67.41
C VAL A 200 34.94 -81.43 67.71
N LEU A 201 36.14 -80.86 67.62
CA LEU A 201 37.40 -81.57 67.91
C LEU A 201 37.47 -82.09 69.36
N THR A 202 37.02 -81.30 70.34
CA THR A 202 36.97 -81.75 71.74
C THR A 202 35.93 -82.85 71.98
N HIS A 203 34.78 -82.81 71.30
CA HIS A 203 33.80 -83.90 71.34
C HIS A 203 34.31 -85.17 70.65
N GLU A 204 34.98 -85.07 69.51
CA GLU A 204 35.64 -86.21 68.87
C GLU A 204 36.67 -86.86 69.79
N LEU A 205 37.53 -86.07 70.44
CA LEU A 205 38.51 -86.57 71.40
C LEU A 205 37.84 -87.25 72.59
N LYS A 206 36.72 -86.69 73.10
CA LYS A 206 35.93 -87.31 74.16
C LYS A 206 35.32 -88.65 73.74
N VAL A 207 34.79 -88.76 72.51
CA VAL A 207 34.30 -90.04 71.96
C VAL A 207 35.45 -91.06 71.80
N LYS A 208 36.64 -90.61 71.35
CA LYS A 208 37.85 -91.43 71.25
C LYS A 208 38.37 -91.92 72.63
N LEU A 209 38.06 -91.21 73.73
CA LEU A 209 38.34 -91.65 75.11
C LEU A 209 37.27 -92.62 75.63
N LEU A 210 35.98 -92.25 75.56
CA LEU A 210 34.86 -93.09 76.05
C LEU A 210 34.84 -94.48 75.39
N ASN A 211 35.22 -94.59 74.12
CA ASN A 211 35.35 -95.88 73.45
C ASN A 211 36.43 -96.80 74.05
N LYS A 212 37.52 -96.25 74.60
CA LYS A 212 38.55 -97.02 75.32
C LYS A 212 38.06 -97.47 76.69
N GLU A 213 37.35 -96.60 77.41
CA GLU A 213 36.74 -96.92 78.71
C GLU A 213 35.69 -98.04 78.58
N LEU A 214 34.81 -97.96 77.57
CA LEU A 214 33.84 -99.01 77.25
C LEU A 214 34.48 -100.35 76.84
N GLN A 215 35.69 -100.33 76.27
CA GLN A 215 36.41 -101.56 75.97
C GLN A 215 36.93 -102.22 77.27
N ALA A 216 37.61 -101.46 78.14
CA ALA A 216 38.09 -101.98 79.43
C ALA A 216 36.95 -102.50 80.33
N LEU A 217 35.78 -101.85 80.33
CA LEU A 217 34.61 -102.31 81.08
C LEU A 217 34.03 -103.64 80.57
N ARG A 218 34.12 -103.93 79.27
CA ARG A 218 33.72 -105.25 78.70
C ARG A 218 34.68 -106.35 79.12
N GLU A 219 35.97 -106.05 79.11
CA GLU A 219 37.04 -106.98 79.52
C GLU A 219 36.91 -107.35 81.02
N ALA A 220 36.55 -106.39 81.87
CA ALA A 220 36.23 -106.65 83.29
C ALA A 220 34.89 -107.41 83.48
N GLY A 221 33.86 -107.08 82.70
CA GLY A 221 32.54 -107.71 82.80
C GLY A 221 32.54 -109.21 82.51
N ALA A 222 33.39 -109.67 81.59
CA ALA A 222 33.55 -111.10 81.29
C ALA A 222 34.04 -111.89 82.52
N GLN A 223 35.01 -111.35 83.26
CA GLN A 223 35.63 -112.00 84.42
C GLN A 223 34.64 -112.17 85.59
N ALA A 224 33.64 -111.28 85.71
CA ALA A 224 32.60 -111.39 86.74
C ALA A 224 31.62 -112.53 86.48
N ALA A 225 31.24 -112.79 85.21
CA ALA A 225 30.25 -113.81 84.86
C ALA A 225 30.69 -115.24 85.25
N GLU A 226 31.99 -115.55 85.12
CA GLU A 226 32.58 -116.85 85.49
C GLU A 226 32.57 -117.14 87.00
N SER A 227 32.26 -116.14 87.82
CA SER A 227 32.10 -116.28 89.28
C SER A 227 30.66 -116.60 89.69
N LEU A 228 29.67 -116.03 88.99
CA LEU A 228 28.24 -116.14 89.32
C LEU A 228 27.72 -117.57 89.20
N GLN A 229 28.07 -118.26 88.10
CA GLN A 229 27.59 -119.61 87.76
C GLN A 229 27.91 -120.68 88.82
N LYS A 230 28.82 -120.41 89.75
CA LYS A 230 29.18 -121.32 90.85
C LYS A 230 28.21 -121.22 92.04
N ALA A 231 27.60 -120.06 92.26
CA ALA A 231 26.65 -119.83 93.35
C ALA A 231 25.22 -120.26 93.00
N GLU A 232 24.84 -120.19 91.73
CA GLU A 232 23.48 -120.52 91.26
C GLU A 232 23.09 -121.98 91.53
N ALA A 233 24.06 -122.90 91.58
CA ALA A 233 23.84 -124.31 91.89
C ALA A 233 23.35 -124.55 93.34
N GLU A 234 23.72 -123.69 94.30
CA GLU A 234 23.39 -123.84 95.72
C GLU A 234 21.96 -123.35 96.03
N HIS A 235 21.41 -122.46 95.20
CA HIS A 235 20.09 -121.86 95.39
C HIS A 235 18.93 -122.87 95.29
N MET A 236 19.02 -123.82 94.36
CA MET A 236 17.94 -124.73 93.97
C MET A 236 17.48 -125.70 95.08
N GLU A 237 18.27 -125.86 96.15
CA GLU A 237 17.91 -126.65 97.33
C GLU A 237 16.96 -125.90 98.29
N LEU A 238 17.01 -124.57 98.29
CA LEU A 238 16.24 -123.72 99.20
C LEU A 238 14.80 -123.50 98.72
N GLU A 239 14.61 -123.38 97.40
CA GLU A 239 13.31 -123.08 96.78
C GLU A 239 12.19 -124.04 97.18
N ARG A 240 12.51 -125.34 97.34
CA ARG A 240 11.53 -126.39 97.72
C ARG A 240 10.86 -126.12 99.08
N LYS A 241 11.51 -125.38 99.98
CA LYS A 241 10.96 -125.00 101.30
C LYS A 241 10.09 -123.74 101.22
N LEU A 242 10.31 -122.89 100.22
CA LEU A 242 9.58 -121.63 100.02
C LEU A 242 8.17 -121.85 99.45
N GLN A 243 7.93 -122.99 98.81
CA GLN A 243 6.64 -123.40 98.23
C GLN A 243 5.52 -123.61 99.28
N GLY A 244 5.86 -123.83 100.56
CA GLY A 244 4.86 -123.90 101.63
C GLY A 244 4.26 -122.54 102.00
N HIS A 245 5.08 -121.49 102.03
CA HIS A 245 4.67 -120.14 102.44
C HIS A 245 3.96 -119.33 101.33
N THR A 246 4.01 -119.79 100.07
CA THR A 246 3.47 -119.04 98.94
C THR A 246 1.94 -119.06 98.88
N LEU A 247 1.28 -120.12 99.38
CA LEU A 247 -0.18 -120.23 99.41
C LEU A 247 -0.83 -119.20 100.36
N GLU A 248 -0.14 -118.81 101.43
CA GLU A 248 -0.62 -117.79 102.38
C GLU A 248 -0.47 -116.36 101.82
N LEU A 249 0.54 -116.13 100.98
CA LEU A 249 0.79 -114.84 100.32
C LEU A 249 -0.23 -114.54 99.21
N GLN A 250 -0.69 -115.55 98.47
CA GLN A 250 -1.66 -115.41 97.37
C GLN A 250 -2.98 -114.76 97.82
N GLY A 251 -3.40 -114.98 99.08
CA GLY A 251 -4.57 -114.31 99.66
C GLY A 251 -4.39 -112.79 99.85
N LEU A 252 -3.15 -112.30 99.97
CA LEU A 252 -2.81 -110.88 100.13
C LEU A 252 -2.48 -110.20 98.79
N GLU A 253 -2.14 -110.96 97.75
CA GLU A 253 -1.85 -110.46 96.40
C GLU A 253 -3.12 -109.99 95.70
N ALA A 254 -4.19 -110.79 95.72
CA ALA A 254 -5.47 -110.46 95.09
C ALA A 254 -6.08 -109.12 95.55
N MET A 255 -5.85 -108.71 96.81
CA MET A 255 -6.29 -107.42 97.34
C MET A 255 -5.45 -106.23 96.83
N LYS A 256 -4.17 -106.46 96.48
CA LYS A 256 -3.30 -105.44 95.87
C LYS A 256 -3.64 -105.24 94.40
N ASP A 257 -3.87 -106.33 93.66
CA ASP A 257 -4.17 -106.30 92.23
C ASP A 257 -5.44 -105.50 91.89
N ALA A 258 -6.46 -105.60 92.75
CA ALA A 258 -7.67 -104.79 92.64
C ALA A 258 -7.37 -103.28 92.72
N ARG A 259 -6.41 -102.87 93.58
CA ARG A 259 -6.02 -101.47 93.76
C ARG A 259 -5.06 -100.96 92.68
N ILE A 260 -4.31 -101.85 92.03
CA ILE A 260 -3.42 -101.50 90.90
C ILE A 260 -4.25 -101.08 89.68
N LYS A 261 -5.23 -101.91 89.27
CA LYS A 261 -6.14 -101.63 88.13
C LYS A 261 -6.88 -100.30 88.30
N ASP A 262 -7.33 -100.05 89.51
CA ASP A 262 -8.00 -98.82 89.94
C ASP A 262 -7.13 -97.55 89.74
N LEU A 263 -5.80 -97.66 89.67
CA LEU A 263 -4.87 -96.57 89.37
C LEU A 263 -4.47 -96.54 87.88
N GLU A 264 -4.35 -97.70 87.24
CA GLU A 264 -4.05 -97.82 85.81
C GLU A 264 -5.15 -97.19 84.95
N GLU A 265 -6.43 -97.44 85.23
CA GLU A 265 -7.56 -96.82 84.51
C GLU A 265 -7.52 -95.29 84.61
N LYS A 266 -7.20 -94.75 85.80
CA LYS A 266 -7.07 -93.31 86.04
C LYS A 266 -5.92 -92.72 85.22
N LEU A 267 -4.76 -93.39 85.16
CA LEU A 267 -3.62 -92.99 84.33
C LEU A 267 -3.98 -92.97 82.84
N HIS A 268 -4.65 -94.01 82.33
CA HIS A 268 -5.10 -94.08 80.94
C HIS A 268 -6.09 -92.97 80.59
N SER A 269 -7.01 -92.62 81.49
CA SER A 269 -7.96 -91.52 81.28
C SER A 269 -7.27 -90.16 81.09
N LEU A 270 -6.21 -89.90 81.88
CA LEU A 270 -5.41 -88.68 81.81
C LEU A 270 -4.54 -88.63 80.55
N GLN A 271 -3.93 -89.74 80.14
CA GLN A 271 -3.20 -89.84 78.88
C GLN A 271 -4.10 -89.58 77.67
N LEU A 272 -5.34 -90.10 77.68
CA LEU A 272 -6.32 -89.86 76.62
C LEU A 272 -6.78 -88.40 76.59
N ALA A 273 -6.98 -87.77 77.75
CA ALA A 273 -7.27 -86.33 77.85
C ALA A 273 -6.12 -85.47 77.30
N ARG A 274 -4.86 -85.82 77.63
CA ARG A 274 -3.66 -85.14 77.12
C ARG A 274 -3.55 -85.24 75.59
N LYS A 275 -3.70 -86.43 74.99
CA LYS A 275 -3.65 -86.60 73.52
C LYS A 275 -4.71 -85.76 72.81
N ARG A 276 -5.94 -85.75 73.34
CA ARG A 276 -7.03 -84.88 72.83
C ARG A 276 -6.67 -83.39 72.92
N ALA A 277 -6.03 -82.95 74.01
CA ALA A 277 -5.57 -81.56 74.13
C ALA A 277 -4.50 -81.24 73.08
N GLU A 278 -3.47 -82.08 72.93
CA GLU A 278 -2.40 -81.93 71.93
C GLU A 278 -2.96 -81.87 70.50
N GLU A 279 -3.93 -82.73 70.15
CA GLU A 279 -4.67 -82.63 68.88
C GLU A 279 -5.39 -81.29 68.69
N THR A 280 -6.08 -80.78 69.73
CA THR A 280 -6.74 -79.46 69.63
C THR A 280 -5.76 -78.30 69.55
N PHE A 281 -4.50 -78.46 69.97
CA PHE A 281 -3.46 -77.45 69.74
C PHE A 281 -2.92 -77.54 68.31
N ARG A 282 -2.63 -78.75 67.80
CA ARG A 282 -2.22 -78.95 66.39
C ARG A 282 -3.22 -78.33 65.41
N ARG A 283 -4.51 -78.64 65.56
CA ARG A 283 -5.59 -78.05 64.75
C ARG A 283 -5.70 -76.52 64.86
N LYS A 284 -5.24 -75.90 65.96
CA LYS A 284 -5.18 -74.43 66.09
C LYS A 284 -3.96 -73.84 65.37
N TYR A 285 -2.81 -74.51 65.42
CA TYR A 285 -1.63 -74.09 64.65
C TYR A 285 -1.86 -74.24 63.14
N GLU A 286 -2.39 -75.38 62.70
CA GLU A 286 -2.79 -75.63 61.30
C GLU A 286 -3.76 -74.55 60.78
N GLU A 287 -4.74 -74.15 61.61
CA GLU A 287 -5.70 -73.09 61.30
C GLU A 287 -5.08 -71.67 61.29
N LEU A 288 -4.12 -71.39 62.17
CA LEU A 288 -3.37 -70.13 62.16
C LEU A 288 -2.44 -70.02 60.95
N ASP A 289 -1.75 -71.10 60.59
CA ASP A 289 -0.93 -71.21 59.37
C ASP A 289 -1.77 -71.02 58.11
N ARG A 290 -2.97 -71.62 58.06
CA ARG A 290 -3.94 -71.40 56.97
C ARG A 290 -4.32 -69.92 56.88
N GLN A 291 -4.67 -69.29 58.00
CA GLN A 291 -5.02 -67.86 58.05
C GLN A 291 -3.84 -66.92 57.76
N ALA A 292 -2.59 -67.34 58.00
CA ALA A 292 -1.39 -66.60 57.58
C ALA A 292 -1.25 -66.65 56.05
N ARG A 293 -1.21 -67.87 55.48
CA ARG A 293 -1.11 -68.08 54.03
C ARG A 293 -2.23 -67.40 53.25
N GLU A 294 -3.45 -67.34 53.78
CA GLU A 294 -4.56 -66.61 53.16
C GLU A 294 -4.35 -65.09 53.15
N LYS A 295 -3.77 -64.51 54.21
CA LYS A 295 -3.38 -63.09 54.21
C LYS A 295 -2.24 -62.84 53.22
N ASP A 296 -1.26 -63.74 53.17
CA ASP A 296 -0.13 -63.62 52.23
C ASP A 296 -0.59 -63.73 50.78
N MET A 297 -1.52 -64.63 50.46
CA MET A 297 -2.16 -64.71 49.13
C MET A 297 -2.95 -63.45 48.79
N VAL A 298 -3.73 -62.89 49.73
CA VAL A 298 -4.46 -61.63 49.51
C VAL A 298 -3.50 -60.45 49.33
N LEU A 299 -2.43 -60.37 50.12
CA LEU A 299 -1.38 -59.35 49.97
C LEU A 299 -0.62 -59.50 48.65
N ALA A 300 -0.37 -60.72 48.18
CA ALA A 300 0.22 -60.98 46.87
C ALA A 300 -0.72 -60.55 45.73
N ALA A 301 -2.02 -60.87 45.82
CA ALA A 301 -3.01 -60.45 44.84
C ALA A 301 -3.18 -58.91 44.77
N VAL A 302 -3.20 -58.23 45.93
CA VAL A 302 -3.24 -56.76 45.99
C VAL A 302 -1.96 -56.13 45.44
N LYS A 303 -0.78 -56.71 45.73
CA LYS A 303 0.49 -56.27 45.11
C LYS A 303 0.51 -56.48 43.59
N GLY A 304 -0.04 -57.59 43.10
CA GLY A 304 -0.21 -57.87 41.67
C GLY A 304 -1.09 -56.82 40.99
N ALA A 305 -2.30 -56.60 41.50
CA ALA A 305 -3.22 -55.60 40.97
C ALA A 305 -2.65 -54.17 41.01
N HIS A 306 -1.84 -53.82 42.01
CA HIS A 306 -1.15 -52.53 42.04
C HIS A 306 0.05 -52.46 41.07
N ALA A 307 0.77 -53.56 40.84
CA ALA A 307 1.81 -53.61 39.81
C ALA A 307 1.22 -53.48 38.40
N GLU A 308 0.09 -54.15 38.13
CA GLU A 308 -0.69 -54.00 36.89
C GLU A 308 -1.20 -52.56 36.70
N GLN A 309 -1.68 -51.91 37.77
CA GLN A 309 -2.08 -50.49 37.74
C GLN A 309 -0.90 -49.56 37.46
N LEU A 310 0.28 -49.80 38.05
CA LEU A 310 1.49 -49.02 37.77
C LEU A 310 1.92 -49.21 36.33
N GLN A 311 1.99 -50.45 35.82
CA GLN A 311 2.32 -50.75 34.43
C GLN A 311 1.33 -50.09 33.44
N ALA A 312 0.04 -50.07 33.76
CA ALA A 312 -0.97 -49.39 32.94
C ALA A 312 -0.82 -47.85 32.96
N LEU A 313 -0.39 -47.26 34.07
CA LEU A 313 -0.08 -45.84 34.16
C LEU A 313 1.24 -45.49 33.45
N GLU A 314 2.26 -46.33 33.57
CA GLU A 314 3.54 -46.21 32.86
C GLU A 314 3.34 -46.31 31.34
N ALA A 315 2.58 -47.30 30.86
CA ALA A 315 2.19 -47.42 29.47
C ALA A 315 1.45 -46.16 28.97
N ARG A 316 0.48 -45.65 29.74
CA ARG A 316 -0.24 -44.42 29.39
C ARG A 316 0.65 -43.16 29.41
N VAL A 317 1.69 -43.12 30.25
CA VAL A 317 2.71 -42.05 30.21
C VAL A 317 3.54 -42.15 28.94
N LEU A 318 3.94 -43.35 28.50
CA LEU A 318 4.65 -43.57 27.23
C LEU A 318 3.78 -43.22 26.01
N GLU A 319 2.49 -43.57 26.02
CA GLU A 319 1.52 -43.15 24.99
C GLU A 319 1.42 -41.62 24.89
N LEU A 320 1.28 -40.94 26.03
CA LEU A 320 1.21 -39.47 26.09
C LEU A 320 2.53 -38.80 25.70
N GLN A 321 3.68 -39.42 25.99
CA GLN A 321 4.99 -38.96 25.51
C GLN A 321 5.09 -39.09 23.98
N ALA A 322 4.74 -40.26 23.41
CA ALA A 322 4.72 -40.45 21.97
C ALA A 322 3.74 -39.49 21.26
N HIS A 323 2.55 -39.27 21.82
CA HIS A 323 1.61 -38.26 21.32
C HIS A 323 2.22 -36.86 21.36
N ARG A 324 2.84 -36.45 22.47
CA ARG A 324 3.56 -35.17 22.57
C ARG A 324 4.67 -35.05 21.52
N GLU A 325 5.48 -36.08 21.32
CA GLU A 325 6.54 -36.08 20.30
C GLU A 325 5.99 -35.96 18.88
N THR A 326 4.86 -36.62 18.57
CA THR A 326 4.20 -36.44 17.26
C THR A 326 3.65 -35.03 17.08
N LEU A 327 3.09 -34.40 18.13
CA LEU A 327 2.61 -33.02 18.10
C LEU A 327 3.76 -32.00 17.98
N GLU A 328 4.87 -32.19 18.71
CA GLU A 328 6.08 -31.39 18.53
C GLU A 328 6.67 -31.56 17.11
N GLY A 329 6.61 -32.77 16.55
CA GLY A 329 6.99 -33.04 15.17
C GLY A 329 6.08 -32.36 14.14
N GLN A 330 4.77 -32.31 14.38
CA GLN A 330 3.80 -31.59 13.55
C GLN A 330 3.99 -30.07 13.65
N LEU A 331 4.19 -29.53 14.85
CA LEU A 331 4.46 -28.11 15.08
C LEU A 331 5.72 -27.68 14.33
N ARG A 332 6.84 -28.40 14.50
CA ARG A 332 8.09 -28.11 13.78
C ARG A 332 7.91 -28.13 12.26
N ARG A 333 7.11 -29.06 11.71
CA ARG A 333 6.79 -29.09 10.27
C ARG A 333 6.00 -27.86 9.84
N ALA A 334 4.98 -27.46 10.61
CA ALA A 334 4.16 -26.27 10.33
C ALA A 334 4.96 -24.96 10.47
N GLU A 335 5.90 -24.89 11.40
CA GLU A 335 6.87 -23.80 11.54
C GLU A 335 7.80 -23.72 10.33
N TRP A 336 8.31 -24.86 9.85
CA TRP A 336 9.13 -24.92 8.63
C TRP A 336 8.36 -24.51 7.38
N THR A 337 7.16 -25.06 7.12
CA THR A 337 6.35 -24.64 5.97
C THR A 337 5.99 -23.16 6.05
N ARG A 338 5.66 -22.64 7.25
CA ARG A 338 5.43 -21.20 7.45
C ARG A 338 6.69 -20.35 7.21
N ALA A 339 7.88 -20.85 7.55
CA ALA A 339 9.14 -20.17 7.28
C ALA A 339 9.46 -20.16 5.78
N ASP A 340 9.14 -21.24 5.04
CA ASP A 340 9.30 -21.32 3.60
C ASP A 340 8.29 -20.43 2.85
N ASP A 341 7.00 -20.47 3.25
CA ASP A 341 5.96 -19.50 2.87
C ASP A 341 6.44 -18.04 2.98
N VAL A 342 7.14 -17.71 4.06
CA VAL A 342 7.67 -16.36 4.32
C VAL A 342 8.88 -16.05 3.44
N LYS A 343 9.76 -17.03 3.16
CA LYS A 343 10.85 -16.86 2.17
C LYS A 343 10.29 -16.61 0.78
N GLU A 344 9.27 -17.34 0.35
CA GLU A 344 8.61 -17.14 -0.94
C GLU A 344 7.93 -15.76 -1.02
N LYS A 345 7.17 -15.37 0.01
CA LYS A 345 6.54 -14.04 0.08
C LYS A 345 7.57 -12.91 0.08
N ASN A 346 8.71 -13.08 0.76
CA ASN A 346 9.82 -12.11 0.70
C ASN A 346 10.43 -12.05 -0.71
N ALA A 347 10.70 -13.20 -1.36
CA ALA A 347 11.22 -13.24 -2.73
C ALA A 347 10.25 -12.64 -3.76
N LEU A 348 8.92 -12.71 -3.53
CA LEU A 348 7.93 -12.00 -4.33
C LEU A 348 7.95 -10.48 -4.06
N ILE A 349 8.10 -10.06 -2.80
CA ILE A 349 8.26 -8.64 -2.43
C ILE A 349 9.53 -8.05 -3.06
N ASP A 350 10.63 -8.80 -3.08
CA ASP A 350 11.90 -8.36 -3.67
C ASP A 350 11.83 -8.28 -5.21
N LYS A 351 11.19 -9.23 -5.89
CA LYS A 351 10.85 -9.10 -7.31
C LYS A 351 10.00 -7.86 -7.60
N LEU A 352 8.96 -7.60 -6.80
CA LEU A 352 8.13 -6.40 -6.96
C LEU A 352 8.90 -5.10 -6.67
N ARG A 353 9.95 -5.13 -5.85
CA ARG A 353 10.88 -4.00 -5.65
C ARG A 353 11.79 -3.82 -6.87
N GLU A 354 12.31 -4.90 -7.44
CA GLU A 354 13.10 -4.90 -8.67
C GLU A 354 12.29 -4.38 -9.87
N ASP A 355 11.08 -4.90 -10.08
CA ASP A 355 10.13 -4.43 -11.11
C ASP A 355 9.79 -2.94 -10.93
N ALA A 356 9.52 -2.50 -9.70
CA ALA A 356 9.25 -1.10 -9.41
C ALA A 356 10.48 -0.19 -9.59
N ALA A 357 11.69 -0.71 -9.39
CA ALA A 357 12.94 0.00 -9.66
C ALA A 357 13.23 0.08 -11.17
N ALA A 358 13.00 -1.02 -11.91
CA ALA A 358 13.13 -1.07 -13.36
C ALA A 358 12.13 -0.13 -14.06
N LEU A 359 10.87 -0.11 -13.60
CA LEU A 359 9.85 0.84 -14.08
C LEU A 359 10.25 2.29 -13.80
N LYS A 360 10.76 2.60 -12.60
CA LYS A 360 11.28 3.96 -12.30
C LYS A 360 12.43 4.33 -13.22
N ALA A 361 13.42 3.46 -13.38
CA ALA A 361 14.55 3.70 -14.28
C ALA A 361 14.11 3.87 -15.75
N ALA A 362 13.06 3.16 -16.18
CA ALA A 362 12.47 3.34 -17.51
C ALA A 362 11.73 4.68 -17.66
N TRP A 363 10.97 5.11 -16.64
CA TRP A 363 10.36 6.44 -16.60
C TRP A 363 11.41 7.56 -16.58
N ASP A 364 12.45 7.44 -15.76
CA ASP A 364 13.56 8.39 -15.70
C ASP A 364 14.30 8.44 -17.05
N ALA A 365 14.55 7.29 -17.68
CA ALA A 365 15.11 7.23 -19.02
C ALA A 365 14.21 7.93 -20.05
N GLN A 366 12.90 7.70 -20.01
CA GLN A 366 11.93 8.40 -20.86
C GLN A 366 11.92 9.91 -20.61
N ILE A 367 11.98 10.36 -19.35
CA ILE A 367 12.07 11.78 -19.00
C ILE A 367 13.36 12.40 -19.56
N THR A 368 14.51 11.72 -19.45
CA THR A 368 15.76 12.22 -20.07
C THR A 368 15.74 12.17 -21.60
N GLN A 369 14.96 11.29 -22.22
CA GLN A 369 14.77 11.26 -23.66
C GLN A 369 13.88 12.41 -24.12
N MET A 370 12.74 12.62 -23.45
CA MET A 370 11.82 13.73 -23.74
C MET A 370 12.49 15.10 -23.52
N SER A 371 13.38 15.24 -22.54
CA SER A 371 14.12 16.49 -22.33
C SER A 371 15.23 16.73 -23.38
N LYS A 372 15.96 15.68 -23.82
CA LYS A 372 16.86 15.76 -24.98
C LYS A 372 16.11 16.16 -26.25
N GLU A 373 14.92 15.61 -26.46
CA GLU A 373 14.07 15.94 -27.59
C GLU A 373 13.47 17.34 -27.52
N ALA A 374 13.10 17.82 -26.32
CA ALA A 374 12.67 19.20 -26.14
C ALA A 374 13.80 20.17 -26.52
N VAL A 375 15.01 19.94 -25.98
CA VAL A 375 16.19 20.77 -26.30
C VAL A 375 16.57 20.68 -27.79
N SER A 376 16.44 19.52 -28.44
CA SER A 376 16.72 19.43 -29.88
C SER A 376 15.67 20.15 -30.74
N LYS A 377 14.38 20.12 -30.34
CA LYS A 377 13.29 20.88 -30.97
C LYS A 377 13.46 22.38 -30.73
N ASP A 378 13.86 22.82 -29.53
CA ASP A 378 14.17 24.22 -29.22
C ASP A 378 15.35 24.74 -30.05
N LEU A 379 16.39 23.93 -30.22
CA LEU A 379 17.53 24.27 -31.10
C LEU A 379 17.09 24.37 -32.57
N GLN A 380 16.22 23.48 -33.06
CA GLN A 380 15.63 23.58 -34.40
C GLN A 380 14.79 24.86 -34.55
N VAL A 381 13.93 25.17 -33.58
CA VAL A 381 13.13 26.42 -33.56
C VAL A 381 14.04 27.65 -33.57
N GLN A 382 15.14 27.66 -32.81
CA GLN A 382 16.13 28.74 -32.87
C GLN A 382 16.87 28.85 -34.21
N MET A 383 17.08 27.75 -34.94
CA MET A 383 17.62 27.79 -36.30
C MET A 383 16.59 28.37 -37.28
N LEU A 384 15.34 27.88 -37.22
CA LEU A 384 14.24 28.37 -38.06
C LEU A 384 13.96 29.86 -37.81
N GLN A 385 13.98 30.34 -36.56
CA GLN A 385 13.88 31.77 -36.24
C GLN A 385 15.04 32.60 -36.85
N LYS A 386 16.27 32.08 -36.82
CA LYS A 386 17.43 32.74 -37.47
C LYS A 386 17.28 32.77 -38.99
N GLU A 387 16.58 31.80 -39.58
CA GLU A 387 16.29 31.75 -41.01
C GLU A 387 15.11 32.63 -41.40
N GLU A 388 14.05 32.66 -40.60
CA GLU A 388 12.92 33.59 -40.70
C GLU A 388 13.41 35.05 -40.68
N VAL A 389 14.34 35.39 -39.79
CA VAL A 389 14.96 36.73 -39.74
C VAL A 389 15.80 37.02 -41.00
N LYS A 390 16.55 36.04 -41.54
CA LYS A 390 17.27 36.19 -42.82
C LYS A 390 16.29 36.41 -43.98
N LEU A 391 15.20 35.63 -44.04
CA LEU A 391 14.19 35.71 -45.10
C LEU A 391 13.41 37.03 -45.02
N LYS A 392 13.00 37.47 -43.82
CA LYS A 392 12.43 38.81 -43.59
C LYS A 392 13.38 39.91 -44.04
N ALA A 393 14.69 39.78 -43.80
CA ALA A 393 15.70 40.71 -44.30
C ALA A 393 15.94 40.65 -45.82
N GLN A 394 15.64 39.53 -46.49
CA GLN A 394 15.64 39.42 -47.96
C GLN A 394 14.38 40.03 -48.58
N VAL A 395 13.20 39.71 -48.04
CA VAL A 395 11.91 40.32 -48.42
C VAL A 395 11.98 41.85 -48.26
N ALA A 396 12.56 42.35 -47.16
CA ALA A 396 12.77 43.79 -46.95
C ALA A 396 13.82 44.45 -47.88
N LYS A 397 14.62 43.67 -48.63
CA LYS A 397 15.43 44.17 -49.74
C LYS A 397 14.61 44.19 -51.03
N PHE A 398 14.00 43.06 -51.39
CA PHE A 398 13.14 42.97 -52.58
C PHE A 398 12.01 44.00 -52.56
N GLN A 399 11.42 44.29 -51.40
CA GLN A 399 10.43 45.37 -51.26
C GLN A 399 11.01 46.75 -51.63
N LYS A 400 12.24 47.08 -51.19
CA LYS A 400 12.91 48.33 -51.55
C LYS A 400 13.27 48.40 -53.03
N ASP A 401 13.68 47.27 -53.61
CA ASP A 401 13.96 47.18 -55.05
C ASP A 401 12.67 47.32 -55.87
N ILE A 402 11.57 46.67 -55.46
CA ILE A 402 10.22 46.84 -56.03
C ILE A 402 9.77 48.29 -55.94
N ASP A 403 9.91 48.94 -54.79
CA ASP A 403 9.46 50.33 -54.61
C ASP A 403 10.35 51.33 -55.38
N ARG A 404 11.64 51.02 -55.54
CA ARG A 404 12.53 51.71 -56.50
C ARG A 404 12.08 51.50 -57.95
N TYR A 405 11.73 50.29 -58.36
CA TYR A 405 11.24 50.02 -59.71
C TYR A 405 9.90 50.73 -59.96
N LYS A 406 8.98 50.77 -58.99
CA LYS A 406 7.74 51.58 -59.08
C LYS A 406 8.04 53.06 -59.28
N GLN A 407 9.00 53.64 -58.55
CA GLN A 407 9.43 55.02 -58.74
C GLN A 407 10.08 55.26 -60.12
N GLN A 408 10.87 54.30 -60.62
CA GLN A 408 11.43 54.38 -61.96
C GLN A 408 10.33 54.29 -63.04
N LEU A 409 9.31 53.46 -62.83
CA LEU A 409 8.16 53.30 -63.71
C LEU A 409 7.25 54.53 -63.68
N SER A 410 6.94 55.12 -62.52
CA SER A 410 6.14 56.34 -62.44
C SER A 410 6.83 57.51 -63.14
N LEU A 411 8.15 57.67 -62.93
CA LEU A 411 8.96 58.63 -63.67
C LEU A 411 9.06 58.32 -65.18
N ALA A 412 8.86 57.07 -65.62
CA ALA A 412 8.78 56.73 -67.04
C ALA A 412 7.41 57.12 -67.61
N VAL A 413 6.31 56.74 -66.94
CA VAL A 413 4.94 57.11 -67.31
C VAL A 413 4.73 58.62 -67.32
N GLU A 414 5.32 59.38 -66.38
CA GLU A 414 5.29 60.85 -66.40
C GLU A 414 5.95 61.44 -67.65
N ARG A 415 7.06 60.83 -68.12
CA ARG A 415 7.75 61.22 -69.36
C ARG A 415 6.95 60.83 -70.59
N GLU A 416 6.42 59.62 -70.65
CA GLU A 416 5.56 59.17 -71.75
C GLU A 416 4.34 60.07 -71.86
N GLN A 417 3.63 60.36 -70.78
CA GLN A 417 2.53 61.31 -70.78
C GLN A 417 2.95 62.75 -71.18
N SER A 418 4.18 63.19 -70.90
CA SER A 418 4.66 64.48 -71.44
C SER A 418 4.88 64.41 -72.96
N LEU A 419 5.43 63.31 -73.47
CA LEU A 419 5.64 63.10 -74.90
C LEU A 419 4.32 62.89 -75.65
N GLU A 420 3.31 62.26 -75.04
CA GLU A 420 1.94 62.17 -75.57
C GLU A 420 1.29 63.55 -75.68
N ARG A 421 1.42 64.39 -74.65
CA ARG A 421 0.92 65.79 -74.68
C ARG A 421 1.62 66.59 -75.78
N ASP A 422 2.93 66.47 -75.88
CA ASP A 422 3.73 67.13 -76.94
C ASP A 422 3.37 66.59 -78.34
N GLN A 423 3.12 65.29 -78.49
CA GLN A 423 2.71 64.67 -79.75
C GLN A 423 1.31 65.13 -80.19
N VAL A 424 0.35 65.20 -79.26
CA VAL A 424 -0.99 65.75 -79.52
C VAL A 424 -0.91 67.23 -79.86
N GLN A 425 -0.10 68.00 -79.13
CA GLN A 425 0.11 69.43 -79.40
C GLN A 425 0.72 69.66 -80.78
N LEU A 426 1.76 68.91 -81.15
CA LEU A 426 2.35 68.94 -82.50
C LEU A 426 1.36 68.50 -83.58
N GLY A 427 0.51 67.51 -83.31
CA GLY A 427 -0.56 67.09 -84.21
C GLY A 427 -1.58 68.21 -84.47
N LEU A 428 -2.02 68.90 -83.41
CA LEU A 428 -2.92 70.06 -83.51
C LEU A 428 -2.26 71.25 -84.24
N ASP A 429 -0.99 71.53 -83.98
CA ASP A 429 -0.26 72.61 -84.65
C ASP A 429 0.06 72.29 -86.12
N TRP A 430 0.23 71.01 -86.49
CA TRP A 430 0.27 70.58 -87.89
C TRP A 430 -1.10 70.67 -88.56
N GLN A 431 -2.18 70.23 -87.90
CA GLN A 431 -3.54 70.36 -88.45
C GLN A 431 -3.89 71.82 -88.70
N ARG A 432 -3.62 72.73 -87.76
CA ARG A 432 -3.82 74.18 -87.95
C ARG A 432 -3.09 74.72 -89.18
N ARG A 433 -1.85 74.27 -89.44
CA ARG A 433 -1.07 74.65 -90.63
C ARG A 433 -1.67 74.08 -91.91
N CYS A 434 -2.21 72.87 -91.88
CA CYS A 434 -2.98 72.30 -93.00
C CYS A 434 -4.24 73.15 -93.24
N ASP A 435 -5.03 73.42 -92.21
CA ASP A 435 -6.23 74.27 -92.28
C ASP A 435 -5.88 75.69 -92.80
N ASP A 436 -4.73 76.26 -92.40
CA ASP A 436 -4.23 77.55 -92.90
C ASP A 436 -3.93 77.47 -94.39
N ILE A 437 -3.17 76.46 -94.83
CA ILE A 437 -2.80 76.23 -96.23
C ILE A 437 -4.04 75.93 -97.10
N GLU A 438 -5.03 75.21 -96.57
CA GLU A 438 -6.31 74.96 -97.25
C GLU A 438 -7.15 76.23 -97.35
N ARG A 439 -7.28 77.02 -96.27
CA ARG A 439 -7.96 78.33 -96.31
C ARG A 439 -7.27 79.29 -97.30
N ASP A 440 -5.95 79.30 -97.36
CA ASP A 440 -5.18 80.06 -98.34
C ASP A 440 -5.44 79.58 -99.78
N GLN A 441 -5.48 78.26 -100.02
CA GLN A 441 -5.79 77.70 -101.33
C GLN A 441 -7.24 78.00 -101.76
N ILE A 442 -8.20 77.90 -100.83
CA ILE A 442 -9.60 78.27 -101.06
C ILE A 442 -9.67 79.75 -101.46
N GLN A 443 -9.10 80.67 -100.68
CA GLN A 443 -9.09 82.11 -101.01
C GLN A 443 -8.42 82.41 -102.37
N ARG A 444 -7.32 81.73 -102.71
CA ARG A 444 -6.66 81.85 -104.03
C ARG A 444 -7.56 81.31 -105.16
N SER A 445 -8.28 80.22 -104.93
CA SER A 445 -9.24 79.67 -105.89
C SER A 445 -10.48 80.56 -106.04
N GLU A 446 -11.01 81.13 -104.96
CA GLU A 446 -12.16 82.03 -104.97
C GLU A 446 -11.83 83.33 -105.69
N THR A 447 -10.67 83.93 -105.41
CA THR A 447 -10.21 85.14 -106.13
C THR A 447 -9.96 84.86 -107.61
N LEU A 448 -9.44 83.68 -107.97
CA LEU A 448 -9.35 83.23 -109.36
C LEU A 448 -10.73 83.04 -110.01
N ILE A 449 -11.69 82.37 -109.34
CA ILE A 449 -13.05 82.15 -109.82
C ILE A 449 -13.79 83.49 -110.00
N GLN A 450 -13.63 84.42 -109.07
CA GLN A 450 -14.16 85.79 -109.19
C GLN A 450 -13.53 86.52 -110.38
N GLY A 451 -12.22 86.36 -110.61
CA GLY A 451 -11.52 86.92 -111.78
C GLY A 451 -12.03 86.33 -113.10
N LEU A 452 -12.14 85.00 -113.19
CA LEU A 452 -12.66 84.29 -114.35
C LEU A 452 -14.13 84.61 -114.62
N THR A 453 -14.95 84.77 -113.57
CA THR A 453 -16.36 85.18 -113.69
C THR A 453 -16.47 86.61 -114.21
N LYS A 454 -15.69 87.55 -113.67
CA LYS A 454 -15.62 88.93 -114.21
C LYS A 454 -15.17 88.95 -115.67
N ALA A 455 -14.19 88.12 -116.05
CA ALA A 455 -13.74 88.00 -117.44
C ALA A 455 -14.80 87.38 -118.36
N ARG A 456 -15.48 86.31 -117.91
CA ARG A 456 -16.62 85.69 -118.61
C ARG A 456 -17.72 86.71 -118.85
N ASP A 457 -18.07 87.49 -117.84
CA ASP A 457 -19.19 88.44 -117.91
C ASP A 457 -18.84 89.65 -118.80
N GLN A 458 -17.57 90.08 -118.84
CA GLN A 458 -17.07 91.04 -119.82
C GLN A 458 -17.10 90.50 -121.26
N VAL A 459 -16.80 89.21 -121.46
CA VAL A 459 -16.91 88.57 -122.78
C VAL A 459 -18.38 88.38 -123.18
N ALA A 460 -19.26 88.01 -122.25
CA ALA A 460 -20.70 87.88 -122.49
C ALA A 460 -21.34 89.24 -122.80
N ALA A 461 -20.92 90.33 -122.15
CA ALA A 461 -21.35 91.68 -122.50
C ALA A 461 -20.95 92.05 -123.94
N LYS A 462 -19.68 91.81 -124.32
CA LYS A 462 -19.19 92.02 -125.70
C LYS A 462 -19.90 91.13 -126.72
N LEU A 463 -20.24 89.89 -126.36
CA LEU A 463 -21.02 88.98 -127.20
C LEU A 463 -22.44 89.53 -127.40
N GLN A 464 -23.10 90.01 -126.35
CA GLN A 464 -24.40 90.66 -126.51
C GLN A 464 -24.33 91.94 -127.35
N GLU A 465 -23.21 92.68 -127.33
CA GLU A 465 -22.99 93.83 -128.21
C GLU A 465 -22.84 93.41 -129.67
N THR A 466 -22.11 92.33 -129.98
CA THR A 466 -21.98 91.80 -131.34
C THR A 466 -23.25 91.11 -131.84
N GLU A 467 -23.99 90.40 -130.98
CA GLU A 467 -25.33 89.86 -131.28
C GLU A 467 -26.32 90.99 -131.62
N LYS A 468 -26.33 92.08 -130.83
CA LYS A 468 -27.12 93.30 -131.13
C LYS A 468 -26.66 94.00 -132.41
N ALA A 469 -25.43 93.82 -132.86
CA ALA A 469 -24.96 94.29 -134.17
C ALA A 469 -25.39 93.35 -135.31
N LEU A 470 -25.30 92.03 -135.11
CA LEU A 470 -25.73 91.01 -136.07
C LEU A 470 -27.23 91.10 -136.35
N CYS A 471 -28.06 91.27 -135.32
CA CYS A 471 -29.51 91.45 -135.48
C CYS A 471 -29.86 92.66 -136.38
N LYS A 472 -29.06 93.75 -136.32
CA LYS A 472 -29.22 94.93 -137.19
C LYS A 472 -28.81 94.63 -138.64
N GLN A 473 -27.83 93.75 -138.86
CA GLN A 473 -27.43 93.30 -140.19
C GLN A 473 -28.47 92.33 -140.78
N GLU A 474 -29.05 91.44 -139.99
CA GLU A 474 -30.14 90.57 -140.43
C GLU A 474 -31.38 91.34 -140.87
N THR A 475 -31.74 92.42 -140.17
CA THR A 475 -32.87 93.27 -140.59
C THR A 475 -32.63 93.97 -141.93
N LEU A 476 -31.37 94.28 -142.27
CA LEU A 476 -31.01 94.85 -143.57
C LEU A 476 -31.05 93.79 -144.68
N LEU A 477 -30.53 92.58 -144.43
CA LEU A 477 -30.60 91.46 -145.39
C LEU A 477 -32.04 91.09 -145.76
N LYS A 478 -32.96 91.10 -144.79
CA LYS A 478 -34.39 90.80 -144.99
C LYS A 478 -35.08 91.84 -145.89
N ALA A 479 -34.61 93.08 -145.93
CA ALA A 479 -35.09 94.09 -146.88
C ALA A 479 -34.61 93.81 -148.31
N VAL A 480 -33.30 93.58 -148.49
CA VAL A 480 -32.69 93.32 -149.82
C VAL A 480 -33.28 92.08 -150.51
N SER A 481 -33.67 91.04 -149.74
CA SER A 481 -34.35 89.87 -150.32
C SER A 481 -35.72 90.18 -150.94
N LEU A 482 -36.46 91.17 -150.42
CA LEU A 482 -37.78 91.54 -150.95
C LEU A 482 -37.68 92.30 -152.27
N GLU A 483 -36.65 93.15 -152.42
CA GLU A 483 -36.38 93.90 -153.66
C GLU A 483 -36.05 92.96 -154.83
N ARG A 484 -35.24 91.91 -154.56
CA ARG A 484 -34.89 90.86 -155.54
C ARG A 484 -36.14 90.17 -156.09
N ASP A 485 -37.08 89.81 -155.22
CA ASP A 485 -38.21 88.97 -155.61
C ASP A 485 -39.25 89.73 -156.43
N GLN A 486 -39.40 91.05 -156.20
CA GLN A 486 -40.22 91.93 -157.05
C GLN A 486 -39.62 92.07 -158.46
N ALA A 487 -38.29 92.11 -158.60
CA ALA A 487 -37.61 92.16 -159.90
C ALA A 487 -37.73 90.85 -160.71
N MET A 488 -37.94 89.71 -160.04
CA MET A 488 -38.12 88.41 -160.69
C MET A 488 -39.50 88.23 -161.32
N GLU A 489 -40.52 88.98 -160.88
CA GLU A 489 -41.89 88.85 -161.42
C GLU A 489 -42.12 89.69 -162.67
N THR A 490 -41.53 90.90 -162.74
CA THR A 490 -41.68 91.82 -163.89
C THR A 490 -41.03 91.31 -165.17
N LEU A 491 -40.05 90.40 -165.08
CA LEU A 491 -39.43 89.75 -166.23
C LEU A 491 -40.31 88.67 -166.90
N ARG A 492 -41.39 88.21 -166.25
CA ARG A 492 -42.23 87.10 -166.75
C ARG A 492 -43.14 87.46 -167.93
N THR A 493 -43.28 88.74 -168.28
CA THR A 493 -44.29 89.24 -169.24
C THR A 493 -43.80 89.40 -170.69
N HIS A 494 -42.50 89.23 -170.98
CA HIS A 494 -41.91 89.65 -172.28
C HIS A 494 -41.23 88.56 -173.13
N GLY A 495 -41.36 87.27 -172.78
CA GLY A 495 -41.31 86.17 -173.75
C GLY A 495 -40.00 85.93 -174.52
N LEU A 496 -38.92 85.57 -173.82
CA LEU A 496 -37.75 84.88 -174.41
C LEU A 496 -37.43 83.60 -173.62
N LEU A 497 -37.34 82.48 -174.34
CA LEU A 497 -36.87 81.15 -173.90
C LEU A 497 -36.13 80.53 -175.09
N PRO A 498 -34.97 79.88 -174.88
CA PRO A 498 -34.96 78.49 -174.40
C PRO A 498 -34.05 78.27 -173.17
N GLY A 499 -34.12 77.13 -172.47
CA GLY A 499 -34.94 75.93 -172.70
C GLY A 499 -35.04 75.07 -171.43
N GLN A 500 -35.74 73.93 -171.52
CA GLN A 500 -36.14 73.13 -170.35
C GLN A 500 -36.01 71.62 -170.62
N GLU A 501 -35.09 70.96 -169.94
CA GLU A 501 -34.93 69.49 -169.83
C GLU A 501 -33.86 69.20 -168.74
N ALA A 502 -33.88 68.14 -167.93
CA ALA A 502 -34.97 67.32 -167.39
C ALA A 502 -34.43 66.47 -166.21
N GLN A 503 -35.28 66.09 -165.25
CA GLN A 503 -34.99 65.17 -164.12
C GLN A 503 -34.04 65.78 -163.05
N VAL A 504 -34.11 65.48 -161.74
CA VAL A 504 -34.87 64.48 -160.97
C VAL A 504 -35.73 65.18 -159.85
N PRO A 505 -36.24 64.59 -158.73
CA PRO A 505 -37.65 64.81 -158.34
C PRO A 505 -37.80 65.58 -156.98
N PRO A 506 -38.92 65.53 -156.22
CA PRO A 506 -39.17 66.39 -155.05
C PRO A 506 -38.42 65.86 -153.79
N GLN A 507 -38.48 66.42 -152.58
CA GLN A 507 -39.53 67.06 -151.76
C GLN A 507 -38.84 68.08 -150.81
N GLN A 508 -39.36 69.27 -150.48
CA GLN A 508 -40.66 69.65 -149.91
C GLN A 508 -41.09 68.89 -148.63
N HIS A 509 -41.00 69.61 -147.51
CA HIS A 509 -41.64 69.39 -146.21
C HIS A 509 -41.26 68.14 -145.38
N GLU A 510 -40.89 68.47 -144.13
CA GLU A 510 -41.19 67.77 -142.88
C GLU A 510 -40.66 66.34 -142.65
N GLY A 511 -40.05 66.16 -141.47
CA GLY A 511 -39.23 65.00 -141.14
C GLY A 511 -37.99 65.40 -140.33
N GLU A 512 -38.08 66.39 -139.45
CA GLU A 512 -38.49 66.17 -138.05
C GLU A 512 -38.69 64.69 -137.62
N THR A 513 -38.04 64.33 -136.51
CA THR A 513 -38.14 63.07 -135.77
C THR A 513 -37.50 61.82 -136.39
N LYS A 514 -37.02 60.95 -135.48
CA LYS A 514 -36.77 59.49 -135.64
C LYS A 514 -35.54 59.09 -136.49
N LYS A 515 -34.97 57.89 -136.34
CA LYS A 515 -34.90 56.93 -135.20
C LYS A 515 -34.02 55.76 -135.67
N GLY A 516 -33.00 55.38 -134.90
CA GLY A 516 -32.28 54.12 -135.10
C GLY A 516 -31.26 54.13 -136.25
N PHE A 517 -30.53 53.03 -136.48
CA PHE A 517 -30.69 51.70 -135.84
C PHE A 517 -29.41 51.18 -135.14
N PRO A 518 -29.56 50.45 -134.02
CA PRO A 518 -28.47 49.73 -133.35
C PRO A 518 -28.37 48.27 -133.85
N SER A 519 -27.31 47.56 -133.46
CA SER A 519 -27.41 46.11 -133.13
C SER A 519 -26.15 45.48 -132.49
N SER A 520 -24.94 46.00 -132.72
CA SER A 520 -23.68 45.30 -132.36
C SER A 520 -23.06 45.70 -131.00
N GLU A 521 -22.83 46.99 -130.74
CA GLU A 521 -21.91 47.41 -129.66
C GLU A 521 -22.46 47.19 -128.23
N ILE A 522 -23.77 47.36 -128.04
CA ILE A 522 -24.38 47.38 -126.69
C ILE A 522 -24.39 45.99 -126.05
N GLN A 523 -24.59 44.93 -126.83
CA GLN A 523 -24.56 43.55 -126.33
C GLN A 523 -23.14 43.16 -125.88
N ARG A 524 -22.14 43.54 -126.68
CA ARG A 524 -20.71 43.34 -126.40
C ARG A 524 -20.27 43.99 -125.08
N LEU A 525 -20.74 45.22 -124.82
CA LEU A 525 -20.46 45.94 -123.57
C LEU A 525 -21.19 45.35 -122.35
N GLN A 526 -22.36 44.72 -122.53
CA GLN A 526 -23.05 44.01 -121.44
C GLN A 526 -22.33 42.72 -121.05
N GLU A 527 -21.85 41.94 -122.03
CA GLU A 527 -21.04 40.73 -121.79
C GLU A 527 -19.70 41.07 -121.10
N GLN A 528 -19.01 42.13 -121.52
CA GLN A 528 -17.80 42.61 -120.85
C GLN A 528 -18.06 43.06 -119.41
N ASN A 529 -19.19 43.70 -119.12
CA ASN A 529 -19.58 44.07 -117.75
C ASN A 529 -19.96 42.85 -116.88
N ALA A 530 -20.44 41.75 -117.47
CA ALA A 530 -20.61 40.49 -116.74
C ALA A 530 -19.25 39.87 -116.35
N GLY A 531 -18.28 39.86 -117.27
CA GLY A 531 -16.91 39.39 -117.00
C GLY A 531 -16.22 40.18 -115.88
N LEU A 532 -16.28 41.51 -115.93
CA LEU A 532 -15.67 42.38 -114.91
C LEU A 532 -16.27 42.16 -113.50
N ARG A 533 -17.57 41.88 -113.39
CA ARG A 533 -18.22 41.60 -112.10
C ARG A 533 -17.74 40.28 -111.48
N ASN A 534 -17.52 39.25 -112.29
CA ASN A 534 -16.93 38.00 -111.81
C ASN A 534 -15.47 38.18 -111.39
N ALA A 535 -14.67 38.97 -112.13
CA ALA A 535 -13.29 39.28 -111.74
C ALA A 535 -13.21 39.99 -110.37
N VAL A 536 -14.08 40.96 -110.11
CA VAL A 536 -14.15 41.65 -108.80
C VAL A 536 -14.58 40.71 -107.66
N ALA A 537 -15.43 39.72 -107.93
CA ALA A 537 -15.79 38.69 -106.95
C ALA A 537 -14.61 37.72 -106.65
N GLN A 538 -13.77 37.45 -107.65
CA GLN A 538 -12.53 36.67 -107.51
C GLN A 538 -11.51 37.44 -106.64
N MET A 539 -11.23 38.70 -107.00
CA MET A 539 -10.26 39.57 -106.31
C MET A 539 -10.62 39.83 -104.84
N ARG A 540 -11.90 39.80 -104.46
CA ARG A 540 -12.30 39.92 -103.05
C ARG A 540 -11.89 38.70 -102.22
N LYS A 541 -12.04 37.48 -102.74
CA LYS A 541 -11.54 36.26 -102.09
C LYS A 541 -10.01 36.24 -102.00
N GLU A 542 -9.33 36.78 -103.01
CA GLU A 542 -7.87 36.90 -103.03
C GLU A 542 -7.37 37.94 -102.00
N MET A 543 -8.10 39.04 -101.77
CA MET A 543 -7.74 39.97 -100.69
C MET A 543 -8.06 39.44 -99.29
N GLU A 544 -9.12 38.64 -99.08
CA GLU A 544 -9.33 37.92 -97.81
C GLU A 544 -8.22 36.89 -97.54
N MET A 545 -7.67 36.26 -98.59
CA MET A 545 -6.51 35.36 -98.50
C MET A 545 -5.19 36.08 -98.19
N LEU A 546 -5.11 37.40 -98.42
CA LEU A 546 -3.91 38.22 -98.19
C LEU A 546 -3.96 39.03 -96.89
N SER A 547 -5.12 39.16 -96.24
CA SER A 547 -5.30 39.94 -95.01
C SER A 547 -4.99 39.20 -93.71
N GLY A 548 -4.23 38.10 -93.74
CA GLY A 548 -4.05 37.25 -92.55
C GLY A 548 -2.75 36.44 -92.50
N HIS A 549 -1.62 37.09 -92.18
CA HIS A 549 -0.35 36.57 -91.64
C HIS A 549 0.52 37.82 -91.30
N LEU A 550 1.29 38.02 -90.22
CA LEU A 550 1.59 37.38 -88.90
C LEU A 550 2.19 38.52 -87.99
N PRO A 551 2.86 38.28 -86.83
CA PRO A 551 2.28 37.94 -85.51
C PRO A 551 2.83 38.82 -84.34
N SER A 552 2.37 38.61 -83.08
CA SER A 552 3.28 38.52 -81.91
C SER A 552 2.60 38.00 -80.62
N ALA A 553 3.45 37.63 -79.66
CA ALA A 553 3.31 36.93 -78.38
C ALA A 553 2.21 37.35 -77.36
N GLN A 554 1.82 36.36 -76.53
CA GLN A 554 1.31 36.45 -75.14
C GLN A 554 2.46 36.86 -74.17
N PRO A 555 2.27 37.21 -72.85
CA PRO A 555 1.22 36.74 -71.91
C PRO A 555 0.72 37.75 -70.82
N GLU A 556 -0.16 37.29 -69.92
CA GLU A 556 -0.32 37.60 -68.46
C GLU A 556 -1.48 36.71 -67.93
N GLU A 557 -1.46 36.04 -66.75
CA GLU A 557 -1.58 36.50 -65.33
C GLU A 557 -2.99 37.01 -64.94
N CYS A 558 -3.54 36.81 -63.73
CA CYS A 558 -3.32 35.84 -62.63
C CYS A 558 -4.56 35.88 -61.66
N SER A 559 -4.46 35.34 -60.42
CA SER A 559 -5.27 35.73 -59.23
C SER A 559 -6.78 35.35 -59.17
N ASP A 560 -7.44 35.16 -58.02
CA ASP A 560 -6.96 34.90 -56.64
C ASP A 560 -8.07 34.36 -55.68
N ALA A 561 -7.65 34.09 -54.42
CA ALA A 561 -8.42 34.14 -53.16
C ALA A 561 -9.45 33.04 -52.80
N SER A 562 -9.36 32.62 -51.52
CA SER A 562 -10.35 31.86 -50.74
C SER A 562 -11.27 32.79 -49.93
N PRO A 563 -12.27 32.26 -49.18
CA PRO A 563 -12.00 31.98 -47.76
C PRO A 563 -12.72 30.76 -47.13
N ASP A 564 -12.22 30.38 -45.95
CA ASP A 564 -12.70 29.37 -44.97
C ASP A 564 -13.66 30.08 -43.94
N PRO A 565 -14.09 29.58 -42.72
CA PRO A 565 -13.73 28.35 -41.97
C PRO A 565 -14.81 27.66 -41.04
N LYS A 566 -14.37 26.57 -40.36
CA LYS A 566 -14.94 25.90 -39.13
C LYS A 566 -16.14 24.92 -39.32
N ALA A 567 -16.35 23.86 -38.52
CA ALA A 567 -15.71 23.38 -37.27
C ALA A 567 -15.81 21.84 -37.07
N GLY A 568 -14.79 21.20 -36.44
CA GLY A 568 -14.86 19.94 -35.64
C GLY A 568 -15.23 18.61 -36.34
N GLY A 569 -14.69 17.44 -35.96
CA GLY A 569 -13.62 17.13 -34.99
C GLY A 569 -13.34 15.62 -34.85
N ASP A 570 -12.13 15.29 -34.37
CA ASP A 570 -11.63 14.03 -33.78
C ASP A 570 -11.52 12.68 -34.53
N SER A 571 -10.42 12.01 -34.19
CA SER A 571 -10.10 10.56 -34.26
C SER A 571 -9.45 9.98 -35.53
N ALA A 572 -8.61 8.97 -35.31
CA ALA A 572 -7.58 8.46 -36.22
C ALA A 572 -7.66 6.94 -36.46
N PRO A 573 -7.09 6.41 -37.57
CA PRO A 573 -6.92 4.96 -37.82
C PRO A 573 -5.68 4.40 -37.05
N PRO A 574 -5.24 3.11 -37.16
CA PRO A 574 -5.68 2.05 -38.09
C PRO A 574 -5.84 0.61 -37.52
N GLY A 575 -6.78 -0.16 -38.11
CA GLY A 575 -6.60 -1.52 -38.68
C GLY A 575 -6.01 -2.72 -37.91
N TYR A 576 -5.16 -2.59 -36.89
CA TYR A 576 -4.32 -3.72 -36.42
C TYR A 576 -4.99 -4.63 -35.37
N VAL A 577 -5.94 -4.11 -34.57
CA VAL A 577 -6.55 -4.83 -33.44
C VAL A 577 -7.37 -6.06 -33.90
N LEU A 578 -8.14 -5.91 -34.97
CA LEU A 578 -9.06 -6.94 -35.49
C LEU A 578 -8.36 -8.22 -36.00
N ALA A 579 -7.05 -8.15 -36.29
CA ALA A 579 -6.28 -9.33 -36.71
C ALA A 579 -5.92 -10.23 -35.52
N LEU A 580 -5.48 -9.64 -34.40
CA LEU A 580 -5.07 -10.38 -33.20
C LEU A 580 -6.26 -11.08 -32.52
N GLU A 581 -7.44 -10.47 -32.55
CA GLU A 581 -8.66 -11.08 -31.98
C GLU A 581 -9.07 -12.37 -32.72
N ALA A 582 -8.82 -12.46 -34.02
CA ALA A 582 -9.09 -13.67 -34.81
C ALA A 582 -8.09 -14.80 -34.51
N GLU A 583 -6.82 -14.49 -34.29
CA GLU A 583 -5.79 -15.48 -33.93
C GLU A 583 -5.99 -16.03 -32.51
N MET A 584 -6.33 -15.16 -31.54
CA MET A 584 -6.66 -15.59 -30.18
C MET A 584 -7.87 -16.53 -30.12
N GLN A 585 -8.90 -16.28 -30.94
CA GLN A 585 -10.05 -17.20 -31.06
C GLN A 585 -9.64 -18.55 -31.66
N ASN A 586 -8.73 -18.57 -32.64
CA ASN A 586 -8.24 -19.81 -33.26
C ASN A 586 -7.39 -20.69 -32.32
N LEU A 587 -6.65 -20.08 -31.38
CA LEU A 587 -5.93 -20.81 -30.33
C LEU A 587 -6.87 -21.36 -29.25
N LYS A 588 -7.92 -20.62 -28.89
CA LYS A 588 -8.91 -21.03 -27.88
C LYS A 588 -9.60 -22.35 -28.23
N HIS A 589 -10.03 -22.51 -29.49
CA HIS A 589 -10.67 -23.75 -29.97
C HIS A 589 -9.71 -24.96 -30.01
N LYS A 590 -8.39 -24.74 -30.09
CA LYS A 590 -7.40 -25.84 -30.13
C LYS A 590 -7.05 -26.41 -28.76
N LEU A 591 -7.18 -25.63 -27.69
CA LEU A 591 -7.03 -26.14 -26.32
C LEU A 591 -8.28 -26.92 -25.88
N GLN A 592 -9.47 -26.45 -26.27
CA GLN A 592 -10.75 -27.10 -25.97
C GLN A 592 -10.84 -28.52 -26.57
N ALA A 593 -10.18 -28.77 -27.71
CA ALA A 593 -10.08 -30.09 -28.34
C ALA A 593 -9.06 -31.07 -27.69
N LEU A 594 -8.28 -30.62 -26.69
CA LEU A 594 -7.32 -31.46 -25.96
C LEU A 594 -7.83 -31.90 -24.57
N GLU A 595 -8.80 -31.19 -24.00
CA GLU A 595 -9.43 -31.56 -22.73
C GLU A 595 -10.38 -32.77 -22.88
N GLU A 596 -11.02 -32.92 -24.05
CA GLU A 596 -11.89 -34.07 -24.37
C GLU A 596 -11.14 -35.41 -24.51
N GLN A 597 -9.79 -35.43 -24.42
CA GLN A 597 -8.96 -36.63 -24.64
C GLN A 597 -8.46 -37.32 -23.36
N ARG A 598 -8.84 -36.88 -22.14
CA ARG A 598 -8.29 -37.41 -20.87
C ARG A 598 -9.29 -37.93 -19.84
N GLN A 599 -10.38 -38.58 -20.25
CA GLN A 599 -11.26 -39.29 -19.30
C GLN A 599 -11.87 -40.58 -19.87
N GLY A 600 -11.31 -41.77 -19.54
CA GLY A 600 -11.95 -43.06 -19.83
C GLY A 600 -11.10 -44.35 -19.74
N ILE A 601 -11.33 -45.13 -18.66
CA ILE A 601 -11.49 -46.61 -18.63
C ILE A 601 -10.24 -47.55 -18.79
N GLU A 602 -9.83 -48.11 -17.63
CA GLU A 602 -9.55 -49.52 -17.26
C GLU A 602 -8.48 -50.45 -17.92
N GLU A 603 -8.12 -51.50 -17.15
CA GLU A 603 -7.12 -52.56 -17.39
C GLU A 603 -7.62 -53.69 -18.32
N PRO A 604 -6.74 -54.53 -18.92
CA PRO A 604 -6.57 -55.91 -18.39
C PRO A 604 -5.20 -56.62 -18.67
N VAL A 605 -4.83 -57.84 -18.21
CA VAL A 605 -5.04 -58.68 -16.99
C VAL A 605 -4.08 -59.91 -17.05
N LYS A 606 -3.31 -60.23 -15.97
CA LYS A 606 -2.54 -61.50 -15.70
C LYS A 606 -1.36 -61.83 -16.66
N THR A 607 -0.34 -62.65 -16.33
CA THR A 607 -0.10 -63.73 -15.32
C THR A 607 1.44 -63.75 -15.00
N SER A 608 2.08 -64.55 -14.11
CA SER A 608 1.75 -65.81 -13.40
C SER A 608 2.54 -66.06 -12.08
N LEU A 609 2.29 -67.24 -11.49
CA LEU A 609 2.96 -67.96 -10.40
C LEU A 609 4.31 -68.62 -10.83
N PRO A 610 5.06 -69.33 -9.96
CA PRO A 610 4.78 -69.82 -8.58
C PRO A 610 5.83 -69.38 -7.52
N THR A 611 5.88 -69.81 -6.25
CA THR A 611 5.28 -70.91 -5.41
C THR A 611 5.27 -70.40 -3.92
N ALA A 612 4.69 -70.98 -2.85
CA ALA A 612 4.02 -72.27 -2.59
C ALA A 612 3.03 -72.17 -1.37
N ASP A 613 2.39 -73.30 -1.04
CA ASP A 613 1.59 -73.62 0.17
C ASP A 613 2.34 -74.77 0.95
N PRO A 614 1.93 -75.34 2.12
CA PRO A 614 0.54 -75.56 2.55
C PRO A 614 0.15 -75.42 4.06
N HIS A 615 -1.10 -75.02 4.29
CA HIS A 615 -1.98 -75.36 5.43
C HIS A 615 -2.26 -76.90 5.52
N PRO A 616 -2.93 -77.54 6.53
CA PRO A 616 -4.13 -77.04 7.25
C PRO A 616 -4.48 -77.59 8.67
N GLY A 617 -5.65 -77.15 9.18
CA GLY A 617 -6.47 -77.88 10.18
C GLY A 617 -6.54 -77.26 11.59
N ALA A 618 -7.67 -77.25 12.31
CA ALA A 618 -9.06 -77.61 11.95
C ALA A 618 -10.07 -76.91 12.90
N HIS A 619 -11.38 -76.98 12.60
CA HIS A 619 -12.43 -76.28 13.35
C HIS A 619 -12.99 -77.03 14.57
N GLY A 620 -13.52 -76.29 15.55
CA GLY A 620 -14.42 -76.75 16.63
C GLY A 620 -14.64 -75.60 17.64
N SER A 621 -15.79 -74.92 17.71
CA SER A 621 -17.15 -75.36 18.11
C SER A 621 -17.37 -75.40 19.63
N ALA A 622 -18.16 -74.42 20.13
CA ALA A 622 -19.28 -74.49 21.11
C ALA A 622 -19.11 -75.28 22.44
N GLU A 623 -19.79 -75.03 23.57
CA GLU A 623 -21.07 -74.35 23.92
C GLU A 623 -20.86 -73.48 25.21
N ALA A 624 -21.65 -72.44 25.55
CA ALA A 624 -22.99 -72.44 26.17
C ALA A 624 -23.13 -73.34 27.43
N THR A 625 -23.80 -72.97 28.55
CA THR A 625 -24.43 -71.71 29.04
C THR A 625 -24.74 -71.82 30.55
N GLY A 626 -24.94 -70.70 31.26
CA GLY A 626 -25.49 -70.66 32.65
C GLY A 626 -24.57 -69.93 33.64
N ALA A 627 -24.89 -68.82 34.32
CA ALA A 627 -26.13 -68.34 34.96
C ALA A 627 -26.49 -69.09 36.27
N ALA A 628 -26.67 -68.46 37.43
CA ALA A 628 -26.49 -67.03 37.76
C ALA A 628 -26.27 -66.75 39.27
N LEU A 629 -25.59 -65.63 39.55
CA LEU A 629 -25.80 -64.65 40.62
C LEU A 629 -26.44 -65.09 41.97
N THR A 630 -25.74 -64.87 43.08
CA THR A 630 -25.95 -63.71 44.00
C THR A 630 -25.23 -63.90 45.36
N GLY A 631 -25.12 -62.83 46.17
CA GLY A 631 -25.34 -63.01 47.62
C GLY A 631 -24.19 -62.77 48.60
N GLN A 632 -23.38 -61.73 48.45
CA GLN A 632 -22.55 -61.26 49.57
C GLN A 632 -23.40 -60.68 50.70
N ALA A 633 -23.48 -61.39 51.83
CA ALA A 633 -23.72 -60.85 53.17
C ALA A 633 -23.08 -61.83 54.18
N SER A 634 -21.95 -61.54 54.83
CA SER A 634 -21.68 -60.43 55.75
C SER A 634 -22.70 -60.38 56.92
N ILE A 635 -22.22 -60.03 58.12
CA ILE A 635 -22.97 -60.06 59.38
C ILE A 635 -23.34 -61.49 59.88
N ALA A 636 -23.31 -62.54 59.07
CA ALA A 636 -23.41 -63.94 59.51
C ALA A 636 -22.09 -64.43 60.15
N LEU A 637 -22.00 -64.73 61.46
CA LEU A 637 -22.88 -64.35 62.55
C LEU A 637 -22.05 -63.48 63.50
N ALA A 638 -22.24 -62.15 63.45
CA ALA A 638 -21.39 -61.06 63.99
C ALA A 638 -21.37 -60.96 65.53
N LEU A 639 -21.51 -62.13 66.15
CA LEU A 639 -22.18 -62.36 67.41
C LEU A 639 -21.48 -63.54 68.10
N ARG A 640 -20.19 -63.80 67.85
CA ARG A 640 -19.42 -64.85 68.55
C ARG A 640 -18.73 -64.35 69.82
N LYS A 641 -18.35 -63.06 69.90
CA LYS A 641 -18.05 -62.38 71.18
C LYS A 641 -19.30 -61.92 71.94
N LEU A 642 -20.46 -61.80 71.25
CA LEU A 642 -21.76 -61.93 71.94
C LEU A 642 -22.02 -63.41 72.30
N GLY A 643 -21.46 -64.32 71.49
CA GLY A 643 -21.64 -65.76 71.51
C GLY A 643 -21.14 -66.41 72.78
N ASP A 644 -20.00 -66.01 73.34
CA ASP A 644 -19.52 -66.57 74.61
C ASP A 644 -20.43 -66.21 75.80
N ARG A 645 -21.02 -65.00 75.79
CA ARG A 645 -22.05 -64.59 76.78
C ARG A 645 -23.39 -65.29 76.52
N VAL A 646 -23.73 -65.51 75.25
CA VAL A 646 -24.84 -66.38 74.78
C VAL A 646 -24.53 -67.87 75.00
N HIS A 647 -23.28 -68.28 75.26
CA HIS A 647 -22.89 -69.66 75.57
C HIS A 647 -22.98 -69.94 77.07
N LEU A 648 -22.69 -68.96 77.93
CA LEU A 648 -23.04 -69.07 79.36
C LEU A 648 -24.57 -69.03 79.56
N LEU A 649 -25.27 -68.13 78.85
CA LEU A 649 -26.73 -68.13 78.82
C LEU A 649 -27.30 -69.41 78.17
N ASN A 650 -26.72 -69.93 77.09
CA ASN A 650 -27.11 -71.25 76.58
C ASN A 650 -26.68 -72.40 77.50
N LEU A 651 -25.69 -72.27 78.39
CA LEU A 651 -25.40 -73.32 79.36
C LEU A 651 -26.54 -73.42 80.39
N LEU A 652 -27.00 -72.29 80.92
CA LEU A 652 -28.17 -72.22 81.81
C LEU A 652 -29.48 -72.57 81.08
N VAL A 653 -29.68 -72.05 79.86
CA VAL A 653 -30.88 -72.34 79.04
C VAL A 653 -30.85 -73.77 78.48
N THR A 654 -29.71 -74.41 78.27
CA THR A 654 -29.65 -75.85 77.96
C THR A 654 -29.77 -76.70 79.21
N GLN A 655 -29.32 -76.28 80.39
CA GLN A 655 -29.67 -76.96 81.64
C GLN A 655 -31.19 -76.92 81.89
N LEU A 656 -31.83 -75.77 81.68
CA LEU A 656 -33.30 -75.63 81.73
C LEU A 656 -34.01 -76.44 80.63
N LYS A 657 -33.57 -76.37 79.37
CA LYS A 657 -34.15 -77.17 78.27
C LYS A 657 -33.88 -78.67 78.40
N LYS A 658 -32.81 -79.08 79.09
CA LYS A 658 -32.49 -80.49 79.40
C LYS A 658 -33.37 -81.01 80.55
N LYS A 659 -33.68 -80.18 81.56
CA LYS A 659 -34.76 -80.48 82.52
C LYS A 659 -36.13 -80.57 81.82
N LEU A 660 -36.44 -79.66 80.90
CA LEU A 660 -37.73 -79.60 80.18
C LEU A 660 -37.92 -80.61 79.03
N ARG A 661 -36.95 -81.46 78.70
CA ARG A 661 -37.09 -82.49 77.63
C ARG A 661 -36.74 -83.93 78.04
N GLN A 662 -36.52 -84.23 79.32
CA GLN A 662 -36.30 -85.61 79.79
C GLN A 662 -37.07 -86.02 81.06
N LYS A 663 -38.24 -85.43 81.32
CA LYS A 663 -39.44 -86.12 81.89
C LYS A 663 -40.66 -85.17 81.94
N PRO A 664 -41.91 -85.70 81.86
CA PRO A 664 -43.11 -84.98 82.27
C PRO A 664 -43.29 -85.02 83.79
N LEU A 665 -43.99 -84.03 84.34
CA LEU A 665 -44.40 -83.89 85.75
C LEU A 665 -43.21 -83.73 86.76
N GLU A 666 -43.29 -82.94 87.83
CA GLU A 666 -44.43 -82.19 88.43
C GLU A 666 -44.13 -80.69 88.60
N SER A 667 -45.02 -79.97 89.31
CA SER A 667 -45.21 -78.51 89.22
C SER A 667 -44.85 -77.71 90.47
N VAL A 668 -44.37 -76.48 90.27
CA VAL A 668 -44.47 -75.30 91.16
C VAL A 668 -43.75 -75.37 92.53
N THR A 669 -42.69 -74.56 92.66
CA THR A 669 -42.63 -73.42 93.61
C THR A 669 -41.50 -72.44 93.20
N VAL A 670 -41.78 -71.13 93.31
CA VAL A 670 -40.88 -70.03 93.77
C VAL A 670 -39.40 -70.06 93.34
N LEU A 671 -38.80 -69.09 92.64
CA LEU A 671 -39.21 -67.74 92.18
C LEU A 671 -39.37 -66.63 93.24
N GLN A 672 -38.39 -66.45 94.15
CA GLN A 672 -38.32 -65.25 95.03
C GLN A 672 -36.90 -64.71 95.35
N GLU A 673 -35.81 -65.41 94.99
CA GLU A 673 -34.44 -65.04 95.43
C GLU A 673 -33.59 -64.26 94.40
N LEU A 674 -34.03 -64.22 93.12
CA LEU A 674 -33.29 -63.55 92.04
C LEU A 674 -33.04 -62.02 92.21
N PRO A 675 -33.87 -61.22 92.91
CA PRO A 675 -33.60 -59.79 93.10
C PRO A 675 -32.31 -59.52 93.90
N SER A 676 -32.09 -60.28 94.98
CA SER A 676 -30.96 -60.10 95.90
C SER A 676 -29.59 -60.31 95.24
N GLU A 677 -29.48 -61.29 94.35
CA GLU A 677 -28.22 -61.59 93.65
C GLU A 677 -27.83 -60.49 92.65
N VAL A 678 -28.81 -59.80 92.05
CA VAL A 678 -28.57 -58.74 91.05
C VAL A 678 -28.03 -57.45 91.68
N ASP A 679 -28.48 -57.14 92.90
CA ASP A 679 -27.96 -55.99 93.66
C ASP A 679 -26.55 -56.26 94.20
N GLN A 680 -26.27 -57.49 94.64
CA GLN A 680 -24.93 -57.89 95.09
C GLN A 680 -23.89 -57.81 93.94
N VAL A 681 -24.26 -58.27 92.73
CA VAL A 681 -23.41 -58.13 91.54
C VAL A 681 -23.19 -56.64 91.16
N HIS A 682 -24.13 -55.74 91.41
CA HIS A 682 -23.90 -54.30 91.19
C HIS A 682 -22.86 -53.69 92.14
N LEU A 683 -22.82 -54.14 93.40
CA LEU A 683 -21.80 -53.71 94.37
C LEU A 683 -20.40 -54.20 93.97
N GLU A 684 -20.26 -55.47 93.59
CA GLU A 684 -19.00 -56.04 93.10
C GLU A 684 -18.48 -55.31 91.85
N VAL A 685 -19.37 -54.93 90.92
CA VAL A 685 -19.02 -54.13 89.73
C VAL A 685 -18.47 -52.73 90.11
N LEU A 686 -18.99 -52.10 91.17
CA LEU A 686 -18.50 -50.81 91.65
C LEU A 686 -17.14 -50.92 92.35
N GLU A 687 -16.89 -52.00 93.10
CA GLU A 687 -15.57 -52.25 93.69
C GLU A 687 -14.50 -52.60 92.65
N LEU A 688 -14.84 -53.39 91.63
CA LEU A 688 -13.95 -53.65 90.49
C LEU A 688 -13.62 -52.34 89.72
N GLN A 689 -14.57 -51.42 89.58
CA GLN A 689 -14.30 -50.10 88.99
C GLN A 689 -13.36 -49.25 89.86
N LYS A 690 -13.48 -49.29 91.19
CA LYS A 690 -12.51 -48.69 92.12
C LYS A 690 -11.11 -49.29 91.96
N GLN A 691 -10.99 -50.62 91.98
CA GLN A 691 -9.71 -51.32 91.85
C GLN A 691 -9.03 -51.01 90.51
N VAL A 692 -9.78 -50.94 89.40
CA VAL A 692 -9.26 -50.52 88.09
C VAL A 692 -8.83 -49.04 88.09
N ALA A 693 -9.51 -48.16 88.83
CA ALA A 693 -9.10 -46.77 88.98
C ALA A 693 -7.81 -46.63 89.83
N GLU A 694 -7.60 -47.48 90.83
CA GLU A 694 -6.38 -47.52 91.64
C GLU A 694 -5.21 -48.14 90.87
N LEU A 695 -5.40 -49.24 90.15
CA LEU A 695 -4.37 -49.80 89.26
C LEU A 695 -3.94 -48.78 88.18
N ARG A 696 -4.88 -47.97 87.67
CA ARG A 696 -4.59 -46.84 86.76
C ARG A 696 -3.86 -45.66 87.41
N LYS A 697 -3.85 -45.53 88.74
CA LYS A 697 -2.99 -44.59 89.46
C LYS A 697 -1.58 -45.17 89.64
N HIS A 698 -1.45 -46.43 90.04
CA HIS A 698 -0.15 -47.10 90.22
C HIS A 698 0.65 -47.18 88.90
N LEU A 699 -0.03 -47.38 87.76
CA LEU A 699 0.57 -47.29 86.42
C LEU A 699 1.01 -45.86 85.99
N LYS A 700 0.79 -44.84 86.81
CA LYS A 700 1.23 -43.45 86.57
C LYS A 700 2.29 -42.94 87.55
N THR A 701 2.76 -43.77 88.47
CA THR A 701 3.70 -43.37 89.54
C THR A 701 5.05 -44.09 89.48
N ALA A 702 5.38 -44.71 88.34
CA ALA A 702 6.66 -45.37 88.10
C ALA A 702 7.48 -44.63 87.03
N HIS A 703 8.45 -43.83 87.50
CA HIS A 703 9.51 -43.12 86.75
C HIS A 703 9.12 -41.94 85.82
N PRO A 704 9.48 -40.69 86.19
CA PRO A 704 9.39 -39.50 85.34
C PRO A 704 10.76 -38.96 84.86
N GLN A 705 10.73 -38.14 83.80
CA GLN A 705 11.75 -37.17 83.37
C GLN A 705 13.11 -37.73 82.85
N GLY A 706 13.81 -37.06 81.93
CA GLY A 706 13.61 -35.67 81.44
C GLY A 706 13.42 -35.48 79.93
N GLU A 707 12.49 -34.58 79.61
CA GLU A 707 12.56 -33.58 78.51
C GLU A 707 13.79 -32.64 78.72
N PRO A 708 14.21 -31.71 77.81
CA PRO A 708 13.39 -30.96 76.82
C PRO A 708 14.11 -30.70 75.45
N SER A 709 13.65 -29.86 74.50
CA SER A 709 12.58 -28.83 74.54
C SER A 709 11.94 -28.50 73.17
N TYR A 710 10.61 -28.34 73.16
CA TYR A 710 9.78 -27.30 72.50
C TYR A 710 10.15 -26.78 71.08
N ARG A 711 9.28 -26.95 70.07
CA ARG A 711 8.13 -26.06 69.66
C ARG A 711 8.59 -24.72 69.03
N GLU A 712 7.84 -24.06 68.13
CA GLU A 712 6.36 -23.94 68.05
C GLU A 712 5.85 -23.46 66.67
N GLN A 713 4.50 -23.36 66.55
CA GLN A 713 3.67 -22.64 65.53
C GLN A 713 3.22 -23.43 64.28
N LEU A 714 2.08 -23.11 63.63
CA LEU A 714 0.69 -22.76 64.04
C LEU A 714 -0.18 -22.55 62.76
N ARG A 715 -1.51 -22.61 62.88
CA ARG A 715 -2.56 -22.49 61.82
C ARG A 715 -2.73 -23.74 60.94
N ARG A 716 -3.95 -24.23 60.67
CA ARG A 716 -5.25 -23.65 60.24
C ARG A 716 -5.36 -23.47 58.71
N GLU A 717 -6.05 -24.43 58.10
CA GLU A 717 -7.10 -24.31 57.08
C GLU A 717 -7.07 -23.12 56.09
N GLY A 718 -6.88 -23.44 54.81
CA GLY A 718 -7.93 -23.12 53.81
C GLY A 718 -7.60 -22.16 52.66
N LEU A 719 -7.82 -22.65 51.42
CA LEU A 719 -7.90 -21.93 50.13
C LEU A 719 -6.56 -21.31 49.64
N THR A 720 -6.34 -21.01 48.36
CA THR A 720 -7.22 -20.85 47.17
C THR A 720 -6.70 -21.53 45.90
N ASP A 721 -7.61 -21.71 44.92
CA ASP A 721 -7.36 -21.84 43.46
C ASP A 721 -6.60 -23.09 42.93
N TRP A 722 -6.74 -23.52 41.66
CA TRP A 722 -7.34 -22.88 40.47
C TRP A 722 -8.50 -23.68 39.80
N ARG A 723 -9.01 -23.13 38.69
CA ARG A 723 -10.31 -23.41 38.06
C ARG A 723 -10.35 -24.56 37.04
N LEU A 724 -11.58 -25.05 36.85
CA LEU A 724 -12.22 -25.44 35.58
C LEU A 724 -11.54 -24.95 34.29
N THR A 725 -11.41 -25.84 33.29
CA THR A 725 -12.09 -25.71 31.99
C THR A 725 -11.97 -26.99 31.16
N VAL A 726 -13.10 -27.56 30.73
CA VAL A 726 -13.23 -28.44 29.56
C VAL A 726 -14.61 -28.16 28.95
N THR A 727 -14.64 -27.74 27.70
CA THR A 727 -15.83 -27.50 26.87
C THR A 727 -15.44 -27.69 25.41
N GLU A 728 -16.18 -28.53 24.68
CA GLU A 728 -16.33 -28.50 23.21
C GLU A 728 -15.04 -28.80 22.37
N ASP A 729 -15.05 -29.46 21.20
CA ASP A 729 -16.08 -30.21 20.45
C ASP A 729 -15.36 -31.02 19.31
N GLN A 730 -15.94 -31.87 18.44
CA GLN A 730 -17.35 -32.15 18.09
C GLN A 730 -17.58 -33.60 17.55
N THR A 731 -18.34 -33.70 16.45
CA THR A 731 -18.91 -34.76 15.59
C THR A 731 -17.93 -35.46 14.60
N GLU A 732 -18.27 -36.45 13.74
CA GLU A 732 -19.57 -36.92 13.16
C GLU A 732 -19.56 -38.39 12.61
N LEU A 733 -20.71 -39.10 12.70
CA LEU A 733 -21.29 -40.16 11.78
C LEU A 733 -20.52 -41.45 11.35
N PRO A 734 -21.17 -42.47 10.71
CA PRO A 734 -22.61 -42.81 10.56
C PRO A 734 -23.02 -44.25 11.01
N SER A 735 -24.29 -44.66 10.81
CA SER A 735 -24.93 -45.89 11.33
C SER A 735 -25.72 -46.71 10.30
N LEU A 736 -25.97 -48.02 10.54
CA LEU A 736 -27.13 -48.87 10.12
C LEU A 736 -27.05 -50.22 10.93
N LEU A 737 -28.04 -50.66 11.73
CA LEU A 737 -29.32 -51.39 11.43
C LEU A 737 -29.09 -52.85 10.91
N GLN A 738 -29.85 -53.91 11.23
CA GLN A 738 -31.12 -54.18 12.00
C GLN A 738 -31.16 -55.73 12.33
N GLU A 739 -32.11 -56.45 12.95
CA GLU A 739 -33.46 -56.26 13.56
C GLU A 739 -33.81 -57.45 14.53
N GLY A 740 -34.61 -57.23 15.59
CA GLY A 740 -35.42 -58.24 16.33
C GLY A 740 -34.69 -59.30 17.21
N ALA A 741 -35.30 -59.95 18.22
CA ALA A 741 -36.56 -59.78 18.97
C ALA A 741 -36.49 -60.71 20.25
N GLN A 742 -37.36 -60.73 21.28
CA GLN A 742 -38.59 -59.99 21.59
C GLN A 742 -38.72 -59.72 23.14
N LEU A 743 -39.76 -60.21 23.84
CA LEU A 743 -40.18 -59.87 25.23
C LEU A 743 -41.14 -60.98 25.78
N PRO A 744 -41.78 -60.90 26.99
CA PRO A 744 -41.49 -60.19 28.24
C PRO A 744 -41.63 -61.05 29.55
N GLN A 745 -41.10 -60.57 30.69
CA GLN A 745 -41.84 -60.28 31.95
C GLN A 745 -40.92 -59.94 33.13
N THR A 746 -40.54 -58.66 33.27
CA THR A 746 -39.99 -58.08 34.51
C THR A 746 -40.46 -56.63 34.68
N THR A 747 -40.35 -56.08 35.90
CA THR A 747 -40.90 -54.75 36.27
C THR A 747 -40.30 -53.60 35.47
N SER A 748 -41.15 -52.69 34.98
CA SER A 748 -40.78 -51.78 33.90
C SER A 748 -39.89 -50.60 34.30
N VAL A 749 -38.80 -50.44 33.52
CA VAL A 749 -37.83 -49.31 33.56
C VAL A 749 -38.47 -47.92 33.73
N PRO A 750 -39.58 -47.52 33.05
CA PRO A 750 -40.23 -46.22 33.28
C PRO A 750 -40.63 -45.91 34.73
N HIS A 751 -40.89 -46.91 35.59
CA HIS A 751 -41.16 -46.64 37.01
C HIS A 751 -39.86 -46.26 37.77
N LEU A 752 -38.75 -46.91 37.45
CA LEU A 752 -37.42 -46.55 37.94
C LEU A 752 -36.97 -45.18 37.41
N GLN A 753 -37.21 -44.88 36.13
CA GLN A 753 -36.93 -43.55 35.56
C GLN A 753 -37.81 -42.44 36.15
N ARG A 754 -39.08 -42.70 36.51
CA ARG A 754 -39.89 -41.73 37.27
C ARG A 754 -39.28 -41.48 38.65
N LYS A 755 -38.96 -42.53 39.42
CA LYS A 755 -38.30 -42.39 40.72
C LYS A 755 -36.95 -41.67 40.64
N LEU A 756 -36.15 -41.91 39.60
CA LEU A 756 -34.90 -41.17 39.34
C LEU A 756 -35.15 -39.70 38.99
N LYS A 757 -36.16 -39.38 38.17
CA LYS A 757 -36.53 -38.00 37.83
C LYS A 757 -37.08 -37.24 39.04
N ASP A 758 -37.87 -37.89 39.89
CA ASP A 758 -38.40 -37.29 41.12
C ASP A 758 -37.32 -37.16 42.20
N ALA A 759 -36.36 -38.09 42.30
CA ALA A 759 -35.17 -37.95 43.12
C ALA A 759 -34.28 -36.79 42.64
N ALA A 760 -34.03 -36.67 41.34
CA ALA A 760 -33.27 -35.56 40.75
C ALA A 760 -33.95 -34.20 41.02
N ARG A 761 -35.28 -34.12 40.87
CA ARG A 761 -36.07 -32.94 41.26
C ARG A 761 -35.93 -32.61 42.75
N LYS A 762 -35.93 -33.62 43.63
CA LYS A 762 -35.78 -33.41 45.07
C LYS A 762 -34.36 -33.00 45.45
N ILE A 763 -33.33 -33.50 44.75
CA ILE A 763 -31.94 -33.05 44.88
C ILE A 763 -31.82 -31.58 44.46
N LEU A 764 -32.44 -31.17 43.33
CA LEU A 764 -32.44 -29.78 42.87
C LEU A 764 -33.12 -28.82 43.88
N SER A 765 -34.26 -29.22 44.46
CA SER A 765 -34.91 -28.51 45.58
C SER A 765 -33.93 -28.33 46.74
N LEU A 766 -33.29 -29.42 47.19
CA LEU A 766 -32.36 -29.40 48.33
C LEU A 766 -31.07 -28.61 48.05
N SER A 767 -30.59 -28.54 46.80
CA SER A 767 -29.48 -27.64 46.44
C SER A 767 -29.88 -26.17 46.49
N GLN A 768 -31.08 -25.81 46.02
CA GLN A 768 -31.59 -24.43 46.10
C GLN A 768 -31.85 -24.01 47.56
N GLU A 769 -32.45 -24.90 48.37
CA GLU A 769 -32.63 -24.70 49.82
C GLU A 769 -31.27 -24.51 50.53
N ARG A 770 -30.25 -25.32 50.18
CA ARG A 770 -28.87 -25.16 50.71
C ARG A 770 -28.22 -23.85 50.30
N GLU A 771 -28.43 -23.40 49.07
CA GLU A 771 -27.86 -22.17 48.53
C GLU A 771 -28.46 -20.94 49.21
N GLN A 772 -29.79 -20.91 49.39
CA GLN A 772 -30.49 -19.88 50.18
C GLN A 772 -30.02 -19.84 51.64
N LEU A 773 -29.78 -21.00 52.27
CA LEU A 773 -29.22 -21.08 53.63
C LEU A 773 -27.77 -20.57 53.70
N LEU A 774 -26.97 -20.78 52.64
CA LEU A 774 -25.62 -20.21 52.54
C LEU A 774 -25.66 -18.69 52.34
N GLU A 775 -26.58 -18.15 51.53
CA GLU A 775 -26.77 -16.71 51.39
C GLU A 775 -27.20 -16.04 52.70
N MET A 776 -28.16 -16.63 53.44
CA MET A 776 -28.52 -16.14 54.77
C MET A 776 -27.34 -16.23 55.76
N GLY A 777 -26.59 -17.35 55.76
CA GLY A 777 -25.40 -17.51 56.58
C GLY A 777 -24.25 -16.56 56.20
N ASN A 778 -24.23 -16.04 54.98
CA ASN A 778 -23.29 -15.02 54.53
C ASN A 778 -23.75 -13.61 54.91
N ARG A 779 -25.05 -13.29 54.81
CA ARG A 779 -25.62 -12.05 55.34
C ARG A 779 -25.38 -11.90 56.85
N LEU A 780 -25.73 -12.93 57.63
CA LEU A 780 -25.52 -12.92 59.08
C LEU A 780 -24.04 -12.77 59.48
N ARG A 781 -23.11 -13.31 58.68
CA ARG A 781 -21.66 -13.11 58.90
C ARG A 781 -21.15 -11.73 58.50
N ALA A 782 -21.77 -11.08 57.51
CA ALA A 782 -21.48 -9.67 57.18
C ALA A 782 -22.03 -8.72 58.25
N GLU A 783 -23.22 -9.00 58.79
CA GLU A 783 -23.88 -8.22 59.85
C GLU A 783 -23.15 -8.31 61.19
N LEU A 784 -22.49 -9.44 61.50
CA LEU A 784 -21.68 -9.64 62.71
C LEU A 784 -20.20 -9.20 62.57
N GLY A 785 -19.85 -8.43 61.53
CA GLY A 785 -18.46 -8.25 61.06
C GLY A 785 -17.65 -7.03 61.56
N ARG A 786 -18.06 -6.31 62.62
CA ARG A 786 -17.37 -5.10 63.18
C ARG A 786 -17.69 -4.92 64.69
N PRO A 787 -16.93 -4.14 65.51
CA PRO A 787 -15.67 -3.39 65.30
C PRO A 787 -14.54 -3.61 66.37
N GLU A 788 -13.41 -2.89 66.24
CA GLU A 788 -12.40 -2.45 67.27
C GLU A 788 -11.62 -3.49 68.15
N GLY A 789 -10.36 -3.28 68.63
CA GLY A 789 -9.34 -2.22 68.43
C GLY A 789 -8.04 -2.38 69.29
N ILE A 790 -7.02 -1.51 69.10
CA ILE A 790 -5.86 -1.17 70.01
C ILE A 790 -4.55 -2.05 69.97
N LYS A 791 -3.42 -1.51 70.51
CA LYS A 791 -1.94 -1.84 70.42
C LYS A 791 -1.20 -1.22 71.66
N PRO A 792 0.17 -1.22 71.89
CA PRO A 792 1.35 -2.05 71.48
C PRO A 792 2.49 -2.28 72.58
N ARG A 793 3.66 -2.86 72.19
CA ARG A 793 5.10 -2.59 72.62
C ARG A 793 5.85 -3.28 73.84
N ALA A 794 6.98 -3.95 73.51
CA ALA A 794 8.42 -3.68 73.88
C ALA A 794 9.25 -4.36 75.04
N LEU A 795 10.40 -4.98 74.64
CA LEU A 795 11.82 -4.88 75.13
C LEU A 795 12.49 -5.72 76.28
N CYS A 796 13.77 -6.09 76.01
CA CYS A 796 15.00 -6.18 76.87
C CYS A 796 15.72 -7.51 77.29
N MET A 797 17.03 -7.36 77.56
CA MET A 797 18.17 -8.31 77.88
C MET A 797 18.74 -7.99 79.33
N PRO A 798 19.89 -8.50 79.91
CA PRO A 798 21.11 -9.15 79.33
C PRO A 798 21.98 -10.18 80.17
N VAL A 799 22.90 -10.85 79.44
CA VAL A 799 24.33 -11.27 79.68
C VAL A 799 25.00 -11.28 81.08
N LYS A 800 25.82 -12.34 81.36
CA LYS A 800 27.14 -12.27 82.06
C LYS A 800 28.08 -13.51 81.85
N HIS A 801 29.40 -13.27 81.86
CA HIS A 801 30.56 -14.22 81.83
C HIS A 801 31.33 -14.14 83.19
N PRO A 802 32.47 -14.82 83.51
CA PRO A 802 33.47 -15.62 82.73
C PRO A 802 33.68 -17.07 83.33
N THR A 803 34.75 -17.88 83.16
CA THR A 803 36.21 -17.70 82.85
C THR A 803 36.87 -18.97 82.28
N THR A 804 38.13 -18.86 81.81
CA THR A 804 39.09 -19.89 81.35
C THR A 804 39.52 -20.91 82.45
N GLU A 805 40.30 -22.00 82.24
CA GLU A 805 41.39 -22.24 81.26
C GLU A 805 41.82 -23.73 81.08
N LEU A 806 42.58 -23.99 80.00
CA LEU A 806 43.60 -25.05 79.78
C LEU A 806 43.27 -26.57 79.69
N HIS A 807 44.03 -27.21 78.80
CA HIS A 807 44.09 -28.64 78.45
C HIS A 807 45.32 -29.31 79.12
N PRO A 808 45.43 -30.65 79.19
CA PRO A 808 46.17 -31.34 78.12
C PRO A 808 45.68 -32.78 77.77
N GLN A 809 46.30 -33.35 76.74
CA GLN A 809 46.33 -34.79 76.38
C GLN A 809 47.56 -35.47 77.08
N PRO A 810 48.11 -36.65 76.70
CA PRO A 810 47.70 -37.66 75.73
C PRO A 810 47.85 -39.14 76.16
N CYS A 811 47.34 -40.05 75.32
CA CYS A 811 48.12 -41.14 74.72
C CYS A 811 47.59 -41.39 73.30
#